data_AF-A0AA45JJS8-F1
#
_entry.id   AF-A0AA45JJS8-F1
#
_cell.length_a   1.000
_cell.length_b   1.000
_cell.length_c   1.000
_cell.angle_alpha   90.00
_cell.angle_beta   90.00
_cell.angle_gamma   90.00
#
_symmetry.space_group_name_H-M   'P 1'
#
loop_
_entity.id
_entity.type
_entity.pdbx_description
1 polymer ?
#
loop_
_entity_poly.entity_id
_entity_poly.type
_entity_poly.pdbx_seq_one_letter_code
_entity_poly.pdbx_strand_id
1 'polypeptide(L)'
;MKVTRWLAAVALAGLLAPLGLLAGTAAHAAPEGEAAVSRFASCVAGQRSGQVLFLIDESLSLQKSDAQAARVAAAKELARQLQLAAERDGARLDLSVAAFADRYRVVTDWTPLNRDAMTKVNEGLMTLATSNTGRDTDYATALTDASAALAAKRTPDAAPGCQMMVWFTDGSLDFDYQNRDQVDKEFAPGQQLHTPADRDAMKKAAEQALCRPGGIADQLRTSGVITVAIGLDADAKASQFNLLQSIATGKGPGGRTCGTVTEPVPGAFYRVTDINDLVMAFARLGGGTGVETKRGACDNNRVCDSAKHVFVLDQSVSSVSIIADATTKGLTPVLVSPDGHEHRLKGASGHVDVNGVAVDFTSPTDKSVSIEMSNSGKAKWRGVWALVFVSPGKTDAQTQSNIRIYGDLTPQWPGNGNYKLRSGAKHEAMLFTVTNKKNEAVDVADLPGTVTFDASLVTRNGKTIPIASEVPKDKLTEKHTLDLTGVPPGAATLHLTLAVTTAAARDSKGKLVAGTPLVPKGVDIPTVINPPAGYPQVQPRVDFGTVTGAGEATVNVRITGAGCVWVEPQGAAKIAAAPAEGLSVTSSASSRESCIKTSDGGDDGQLPLTLHVPNQARGEANGTVTVKVAKADGKGDPQSMDVQFTASLAKTQNAANTLLGVLAALLLGPLIPLGLAYLAKWWTARIPARSLRAQAIPVTISGSSVLRDGEPFAFADTDLVRMVPGTAAASRHLDLGDGISLDTRVGRSPFGTGYVQASAPGTVGAAGKSGETVGPNPDAKLPLAVHNRWFILHDPNGAPDRATVVVLAGADAGEPVLARFTEEITEHLGPGLATLRAQAGAAAAGPAGADPFGSGGRGPGADPFGAPVPPPAPGAFGPPRPGGAGPVNPYGPPAASPAGPTAAPTDPAQSNPQPNPQPGPAGQPGQAGTDFNPFQR
;
A
#
# COMPACT_ATOMS: atom_id res chain seq x y z
N MET A 1 -17.61 -31.70 80.52
CA MET A 1 -17.35 -32.94 79.74
C MET A 1 -17.18 -32.52 78.30
N LYS A 2 -15.93 -32.44 77.83
CA LYS A 2 -15.24 -33.48 77.04
C LYS A 2 -15.90 -33.65 75.65
N VAL A 3 -15.33 -33.09 74.58
CA VAL A 3 -14.10 -33.50 73.84
C VAL A 3 -14.49 -34.41 72.68
N THR A 4 -14.43 -33.94 71.41
CA THR A 4 -13.30 -34.16 70.46
C THR A 4 -13.48 -35.51 69.71
N ARG A 5 -13.23 -35.78 68.42
CA ARG A 5 -12.77 -35.12 67.17
C ARG A 5 -12.48 -36.32 66.20
N TRP A 6 -12.28 -36.04 64.91
CA TRP A 6 -11.58 -36.87 63.88
C TRP A 6 -12.39 -37.78 62.93
N LEU A 7 -12.55 -37.26 61.70
CA LEU A 7 -12.00 -37.76 60.42
C LEU A 7 -12.21 -39.25 60.02
N ALA A 8 -12.93 -39.45 58.91
CA ALA A 8 -12.35 -39.97 57.66
C ALA A 8 -13.39 -39.92 56.52
N ALA A 9 -13.08 -39.10 55.51
CA ALA A 9 -13.58 -39.22 54.14
C ALA A 9 -12.91 -40.43 53.44
N VAL A 10 -13.41 -40.80 52.25
CA VAL A 10 -13.08 -41.97 51.39
C VAL A 10 -13.97 -43.18 51.74
N ALA A 11 -14.82 -43.77 50.89
CA ALA A 11 -15.04 -43.71 49.45
C ALA A 11 -16.49 -44.18 49.16
N LEU A 12 -17.27 -43.40 48.40
CA LEU A 12 -18.27 -43.91 47.44
C LEU A 12 -18.84 -42.75 46.61
N ALA A 13 -18.02 -42.22 45.70
CA ALA A 13 -18.47 -41.31 44.65
C ALA A 13 -17.78 -41.75 43.35
N GLY A 14 -18.25 -42.87 42.82
CA GLY A 14 -17.81 -43.42 41.54
C GLY A 14 -19.03 -43.93 40.80
N LEU A 15 -19.16 -43.48 39.55
CA LEU A 15 -20.21 -43.76 38.56
C LEU A 15 -21.50 -42.94 38.70
N LEU A 16 -21.46 -41.72 38.16
CA LEU A 16 -22.46 -41.17 37.22
C LEU A 16 -22.01 -39.78 36.72
N ALA A 17 -20.96 -39.78 35.89
CA ALA A 17 -20.66 -38.76 34.89
C ALA A 17 -19.84 -39.48 33.81
N PRO A 18 -20.26 -39.51 32.53
CA PRO A 18 -20.02 -38.35 31.67
C PRO A 18 -21.05 -38.15 30.54
N LEU A 19 -21.69 -36.97 30.45
CA LEU A 19 -22.42 -36.55 29.23
C LEU A 19 -22.37 -35.03 29.00
N GLY A 20 -21.36 -34.36 29.56
CA GLY A 20 -21.18 -32.90 29.48
C GLY A 20 -19.95 -32.45 28.70
N LEU A 21 -19.42 -33.27 27.79
CA LEU A 21 -18.28 -32.92 26.94
C LEU A 21 -18.70 -33.11 25.48
N LEU A 22 -19.18 -32.03 24.87
CA LEU A 22 -19.13 -31.68 23.44
C LEU A 22 -19.93 -30.37 23.26
N ALA A 23 -19.57 -29.33 24.01
CA ALA A 23 -19.94 -27.97 23.64
C ALA A 23 -18.91 -27.51 22.61
N GLY A 24 -19.29 -27.53 21.33
CA GLY A 24 -18.50 -26.90 20.28
C GLY A 24 -18.25 -25.44 20.65
N THR A 25 -16.97 -25.08 20.74
CA THR A 25 -16.50 -23.73 21.06
C THR A 25 -16.77 -22.82 19.87
N ALA A 26 -18.00 -22.31 19.77
CA ALA A 26 -18.28 -21.16 18.92
C ALA A 26 -17.45 -19.98 19.44
N ALA A 27 -16.74 -19.28 18.54
CA ALA A 27 -15.97 -18.09 18.85
C ALA A 27 -16.81 -17.11 19.69
N HIS A 28 -16.53 -17.02 20.99
CA HIS A 28 -17.07 -15.98 21.86
C HIS A 28 -16.02 -14.87 21.91
N ALA A 29 -16.34 -13.72 21.32
CA ALA A 29 -15.72 -12.49 21.77
C ALA A 29 -16.20 -12.21 23.21
N ALA A 30 -15.35 -11.66 24.06
CA ALA A 30 -15.82 -11.13 25.34
C ALA A 30 -16.84 -10.00 25.08
N PRO A 31 -17.86 -9.81 25.94
CA PRO A 31 -18.85 -8.73 25.82
C PRO A 31 -18.23 -7.33 25.58
N GLU A 32 -17.01 -7.14 26.06
CA GLU A 32 -16.20 -5.94 25.91
C GLU A 32 -15.73 -5.65 24.47
N GLY A 33 -15.56 -6.67 23.62
CA GLY A 33 -15.12 -6.51 22.23
C GLY A 33 -16.21 -5.94 21.31
N GLU A 34 -17.47 -6.28 21.57
CA GLU A 34 -18.62 -5.71 20.85
C GLU A 34 -18.78 -4.21 21.15
N ALA A 35 -18.44 -3.79 22.38
CA ALA A 35 -18.44 -2.38 22.76
C ALA A 35 -17.45 -1.56 21.92
N ALA A 36 -16.24 -2.08 21.65
CA ALA A 36 -15.25 -1.35 20.86
C ALA A 36 -15.72 -1.09 19.42
N VAL A 37 -16.33 -2.09 18.77
CA VAL A 37 -16.82 -1.94 17.39
C VAL A 37 -18.05 -1.04 17.33
N SER A 38 -18.94 -1.12 18.33
CA SER A 38 -20.06 -0.19 18.48
C SER A 38 -19.61 1.27 18.61
N ARG A 39 -18.48 1.55 19.28
CA ARG A 39 -17.90 2.91 19.32
C ARG A 39 -17.46 3.40 17.95
N PHE A 40 -16.85 2.55 17.12
CA PHE A 40 -16.52 2.94 15.74
C PHE A 40 -17.80 3.30 14.97
N ALA A 41 -18.81 2.44 15.03
CA ALA A 41 -20.08 2.68 14.36
C ALA A 41 -20.77 3.97 14.86
N SER A 42 -20.76 4.22 16.17
CA SER A 42 -21.35 5.42 16.79
C SER A 42 -20.61 6.69 16.38
N CYS A 43 -19.27 6.64 16.33
CA CYS A 43 -18.44 7.71 15.81
C CYS A 43 -18.79 8.02 14.35
N VAL A 44 -18.83 7.00 13.49
CA VAL A 44 -19.16 7.17 12.06
C VAL A 44 -20.58 7.71 11.89
N ALA A 45 -21.53 7.27 12.71
CA ALA A 45 -22.90 7.78 12.68
C ALA A 45 -22.98 9.27 13.03
N GLY A 46 -22.16 9.74 13.98
CA GLY A 46 -22.09 11.15 14.37
C GLY A 46 -21.29 12.03 13.39
N GLN A 47 -20.13 11.56 12.92
CA GLN A 47 -19.24 12.32 12.04
C GLN A 47 -19.52 12.14 10.54
N ARG A 48 -20.38 11.18 10.17
CA ARG A 48 -20.71 10.79 8.79
C ARG A 48 -19.51 10.38 7.92
N SER A 49 -18.36 10.12 8.55
CA SER A 49 -17.16 9.66 7.86
C SER A 49 -16.33 8.72 8.75
N GLY A 50 -15.60 7.79 8.14
CA GLY A 50 -14.70 6.89 8.82
C GLY A 50 -13.62 6.31 7.91
N GLN A 51 -12.56 5.79 8.52
CA GLN A 51 -11.44 5.18 7.81
C GLN A 51 -11.15 3.80 8.38
N VAL A 52 -11.01 2.82 7.50
CA VAL A 52 -10.70 1.43 7.86
C VAL A 52 -9.42 1.00 7.16
N LEU A 53 -8.46 0.47 7.92
CA LEU A 53 -7.26 -0.16 7.39
C LEU A 53 -7.36 -1.68 7.58
N PHE A 54 -7.36 -2.44 6.49
CA PHE A 54 -7.12 -3.87 6.54
C PHE A 54 -5.62 -4.12 6.53
N LEU A 55 -5.13 -4.78 7.59
CA LEU A 55 -3.75 -5.22 7.72
C LEU A 55 -3.72 -6.74 7.62
N ILE A 56 -3.20 -7.28 6.53
CA ILE A 56 -3.32 -8.71 6.19
C ILE A 56 -1.94 -9.37 6.20
N ASP A 57 -1.81 -10.46 6.95
CA ASP A 57 -0.60 -11.25 7.00
C ASP A 57 -0.31 -11.93 5.64
N GLU A 58 0.96 -11.92 5.23
CA GLU A 58 1.49 -12.62 4.06
C GLU A 58 2.71 -13.51 4.39
N SER A 59 2.89 -13.86 5.66
CA SER A 59 3.94 -14.73 6.15
C SER A 59 3.82 -16.17 5.64
N LEU A 60 4.93 -16.90 5.70
CA LEU A 60 5.09 -18.24 5.15
C LEU A 60 4.22 -19.29 5.85
N SER A 61 3.91 -19.08 7.14
CA SER A 61 3.06 -20.00 7.93
C SER A 61 1.66 -20.16 7.34
N LEU A 62 1.17 -19.16 6.60
CA LEU A 62 -0.12 -19.16 5.91
C LEU A 62 -0.25 -20.24 4.84
N GLN A 63 0.85 -20.78 4.31
CA GLN A 63 0.78 -21.94 3.41
C GLN A 63 0.14 -23.16 4.08
N LYS A 64 0.23 -23.23 5.41
CA LYS A 64 -0.35 -24.31 6.22
C LYS A 64 -1.64 -23.88 6.91
N SER A 65 -1.63 -22.75 7.61
CA SER A 65 -2.75 -22.27 8.44
C SER A 65 -3.91 -21.71 7.60
N ASP A 66 -3.65 -21.21 6.39
CA ASP A 66 -4.64 -20.61 5.49
C ASP A 66 -4.45 -21.02 4.02
N ALA A 67 -4.34 -22.33 3.78
CA ALA A 67 -4.08 -22.89 2.44
C ALA A 67 -5.16 -22.55 1.39
N GLN A 68 -6.38 -22.21 1.83
CA GLN A 68 -7.50 -21.85 0.95
C GLN A 68 -7.71 -20.33 0.83
N ALA A 69 -6.84 -19.52 1.42
CA ALA A 69 -6.97 -18.07 1.46
C ALA A 69 -8.31 -17.57 2.05
N ALA A 70 -8.78 -18.24 3.11
CA ALA A 70 -9.91 -17.83 3.92
C ALA A 70 -9.81 -16.37 4.36
N ARG A 71 -8.59 -15.86 4.66
CA ARG A 71 -8.36 -14.45 5.01
C ARG A 71 -8.80 -13.48 3.93
N VAL A 72 -8.68 -13.87 2.65
CA VAL A 72 -9.08 -13.05 1.52
C VAL A 72 -10.60 -13.06 1.35
N ALA A 73 -11.23 -14.23 1.44
CA ALA A 73 -12.69 -14.35 1.41
C ALA A 73 -13.34 -13.53 2.53
N ALA A 74 -12.75 -13.62 3.73
CA ALA A 74 -13.09 -12.86 4.92
C ALA A 74 -13.01 -11.35 4.73
N ALA A 75 -11.86 -10.86 4.26
CA ALA A 75 -11.67 -9.45 4.01
C ALA A 75 -12.63 -8.91 2.94
N LYS A 76 -12.91 -9.69 1.88
CA LYS A 76 -13.89 -9.31 0.84
C LYS A 76 -15.30 -9.17 1.41
N GLU A 77 -15.73 -10.13 2.22
CA GLU A 77 -17.06 -10.08 2.84
C GLU A 77 -17.16 -8.92 3.83
N LEU A 78 -16.13 -8.68 4.66
CA LEU A 78 -16.11 -7.52 5.55
C LEU A 78 -16.15 -6.19 4.78
N ALA A 79 -15.38 -6.06 3.69
CA ALA A 79 -15.43 -4.87 2.84
C ALA A 79 -16.84 -4.65 2.27
N ARG A 80 -17.51 -5.72 1.82
CA ARG A 80 -18.90 -5.64 1.37
C ARG A 80 -19.85 -5.20 2.48
N GLN A 81 -19.72 -5.77 3.68
CA GLN A 81 -20.57 -5.40 4.83
C GLN A 81 -20.37 -3.94 5.25
N LEU A 82 -19.11 -3.45 5.26
CA LEU A 82 -18.80 -2.06 5.52
C LEU A 82 -19.38 -1.13 4.45
N GLN A 83 -19.31 -1.53 3.16
CA GLN A 83 -19.91 -0.79 2.05
C GLN A 83 -21.43 -0.67 2.21
N LEU A 84 -22.12 -1.77 2.52
CA LEU A 84 -23.56 -1.76 2.76
C LEU A 84 -23.95 -0.94 3.98
N ALA A 85 -23.15 -1.01 5.06
CA ALA A 85 -23.37 -0.19 6.24
C ALA A 85 -23.21 1.31 5.93
N ALA A 86 -22.18 1.68 5.17
CA ALA A 86 -21.94 3.05 4.73
C ALA A 86 -23.10 3.60 3.89
N GLU A 87 -23.59 2.82 2.91
CA GLU A 87 -24.75 3.20 2.08
C GLU A 87 -26.02 3.35 2.93
N ARG A 88 -26.29 2.40 3.81
CA ARG A 88 -27.48 2.41 4.69
C ARG A 88 -27.49 3.62 5.60
N ASP A 89 -26.34 3.95 6.19
CA ASP A 89 -26.20 5.04 7.15
C ASP A 89 -25.92 6.41 6.51
N GLY A 90 -25.79 6.46 5.17
CA GLY A 90 -25.42 7.68 4.44
C GLY A 90 -24.08 8.25 4.90
N ALA A 91 -23.14 7.37 5.26
CA ALA A 91 -21.81 7.73 5.74
C ALA A 91 -20.75 7.43 4.67
N ARG A 92 -19.63 8.17 4.70
CA ARG A 92 -18.48 7.90 3.85
C ARG A 92 -17.46 7.04 4.59
N LEU A 93 -17.21 5.83 4.13
CA LEU A 93 -16.09 5.02 4.60
C LEU A 93 -14.99 5.01 3.55
N ASP A 94 -13.75 5.28 3.94
CA ASP A 94 -12.57 5.05 3.11
C ASP A 94 -11.86 3.79 3.62
N LEU A 95 -11.49 2.88 2.71
CA LEU A 95 -10.79 1.63 3.01
C LEU A 95 -9.39 1.64 2.39
N SER A 96 -8.38 1.23 3.16
CA SER A 96 -7.05 0.89 2.66
C SER A 96 -6.76 -0.59 2.96
N VAL A 97 -6.03 -1.26 2.06
CA VAL A 97 -5.57 -2.64 2.25
C VAL A 97 -4.06 -2.64 2.22
N ALA A 98 -3.45 -3.19 3.27
CA ALA A 98 -2.03 -3.40 3.39
C ALA A 98 -1.72 -4.84 3.76
N ALA A 99 -0.56 -5.33 3.31
CA ALA A 99 -0.01 -6.62 3.65
C ALA A 99 1.23 -6.47 4.53
N PHE A 100 1.52 -7.47 5.36
CA PHE A 100 2.75 -7.49 6.15
C PHE A 100 3.35 -8.89 6.30
N ALA A 101 4.68 -8.94 6.36
CA ALA A 101 5.48 -10.07 6.81
C ALA A 101 6.76 -9.55 7.48
N ASP A 102 7.90 -9.53 6.78
CA ASP A 102 9.13 -8.85 7.20
C ASP A 102 9.09 -7.33 7.00
N ARG A 103 8.15 -6.86 6.16
CA ARG A 103 7.91 -5.46 5.83
C ARG A 103 6.42 -5.19 5.67
N TYR A 104 6.03 -3.92 5.72
CA TYR A 104 4.70 -3.44 5.37
C TYR A 104 4.62 -3.07 3.88
N ARG A 105 3.51 -3.42 3.22
CA ARG A 105 3.24 -3.05 1.81
C ARG A 105 1.79 -2.61 1.65
N VAL A 106 1.58 -1.42 1.07
CA VAL A 106 0.23 -1.00 0.64
C VAL A 106 -0.16 -1.79 -0.62
N VAL A 107 -1.31 -2.45 -0.56
CA VAL A 107 -1.89 -3.25 -1.66
C VAL A 107 -2.95 -2.43 -2.39
N THR A 108 -3.77 -1.71 -1.62
CA THR A 108 -4.78 -0.79 -2.13
C THR A 108 -4.74 0.46 -1.26
N ASP A 109 -4.40 1.60 -1.86
CA ASP A 109 -4.41 2.88 -1.17
C ASP A 109 -5.84 3.31 -0.81
N TRP A 110 -5.97 4.29 0.09
CA TRP A 110 -7.22 4.83 0.61
C TRP A 110 -8.25 5.07 -0.50
N THR A 111 -9.26 4.22 -0.55
CA THR A 111 -10.29 4.20 -1.59
C THR A 111 -11.67 4.36 -0.93
N PRO A 112 -12.53 5.30 -1.40
CA PRO A 112 -13.90 5.41 -0.92
C PRO A 112 -14.66 4.10 -1.16
N LEU A 113 -15.29 3.57 -0.12
CA LEU A 113 -15.94 2.27 -0.15
C LEU A 113 -17.39 2.42 -0.64
N ASN A 114 -17.55 2.42 -1.97
CA ASN A 114 -18.82 2.47 -2.69
C ASN A 114 -18.88 1.34 -3.74
N ARG A 115 -20.04 1.15 -4.40
CA ARG A 115 -20.24 0.07 -5.40
C ARG A 115 -19.19 0.06 -6.51
N ASP A 116 -18.80 1.23 -7.01
CA ASP A 116 -17.88 1.35 -8.14
C ASP A 116 -16.44 0.98 -7.73
N ALA A 117 -16.06 1.32 -6.49
CA ALA A 117 -14.72 1.05 -5.97
C ALA A 117 -14.52 -0.38 -5.43
N MET A 118 -15.61 -1.12 -5.18
CA MET A 118 -15.53 -2.51 -4.68
C MET A 118 -14.74 -3.42 -5.62
N THR A 119 -14.81 -3.20 -6.94
CA THR A 119 -14.02 -3.97 -7.91
C THR A 119 -12.52 -3.84 -7.63
N LYS A 120 -12.02 -2.62 -7.47
CA LYS A 120 -10.60 -2.33 -7.18
C LYS A 120 -10.17 -2.93 -5.83
N VAL A 121 -11.00 -2.80 -4.79
CA VAL A 121 -10.72 -3.40 -3.47
C VAL A 121 -10.64 -4.93 -3.58
N ASN A 122 -11.58 -5.54 -4.29
CA ASN A 122 -11.61 -6.99 -4.49
C ASN A 122 -10.41 -7.49 -5.29
N GLU A 123 -9.98 -6.77 -6.32
CA GLU A 123 -8.76 -7.06 -7.10
C GLU A 123 -7.52 -7.01 -6.20
N GLY A 124 -7.36 -5.95 -5.41
CA GLY A 124 -6.27 -5.85 -4.43
C GLY A 124 -6.25 -7.02 -3.46
N LEU A 125 -7.39 -7.37 -2.87
CA LEU A 125 -7.52 -8.52 -1.97
C LEU A 125 -7.21 -9.85 -2.67
N MET A 126 -7.56 -10.02 -3.94
CA MET A 126 -7.24 -11.25 -4.69
C MET A 126 -5.74 -11.48 -4.84
N THR A 127 -4.94 -10.42 -4.99
CA THR A 127 -3.48 -10.55 -5.05
C THR A 127 -2.89 -11.19 -3.79
N LEU A 128 -3.60 -11.06 -2.67
CA LEU A 128 -3.17 -11.61 -1.39
C LEU A 128 -3.42 -13.11 -1.25
N ALA A 129 -4.27 -13.71 -2.09
CA ALA A 129 -4.57 -15.14 -2.01
C ALA A 129 -3.29 -15.99 -2.19
N THR A 130 -2.39 -15.55 -3.06
CA THR A 130 -1.09 -16.17 -3.33
C THR A 130 0.09 -15.49 -2.60
N SER A 131 -0.18 -14.45 -1.79
CA SER A 131 0.86 -13.76 -1.02
C SER A 131 1.01 -14.45 0.36
N ASN A 132 1.89 -15.45 0.42
CA ASN A 132 2.16 -16.28 1.60
C ASN A 132 3.62 -16.77 1.62
N THR A 133 4.55 -15.91 1.20
CA THR A 133 5.98 -16.23 1.07
C THR A 133 6.87 -15.36 1.93
N GLY A 134 6.27 -14.46 2.72
CA GLY A 134 7.01 -13.59 3.63
C GLY A 134 7.70 -14.39 4.72
N ARG A 135 8.98 -14.12 5.00
CA ARG A 135 9.77 -14.95 5.92
C ARG A 135 9.36 -14.79 7.38
N ASP A 136 9.01 -13.57 7.77
CA ASP A 136 8.74 -13.20 9.16
C ASP A 136 7.26 -12.85 9.35
N THR A 137 6.85 -12.81 10.61
CA THR A 137 5.55 -12.31 11.07
C THR A 137 5.81 -11.13 12.01
N ASP A 138 6.30 -10.01 11.46
CA ASP A 138 6.81 -8.86 12.23
C ASP A 138 5.72 -7.86 12.60
N TYR A 139 5.13 -8.06 13.78
CA TYR A 139 4.06 -7.20 14.30
C TYR A 139 4.52 -5.77 14.60
N ALA A 140 5.76 -5.58 15.05
CA ALA A 140 6.26 -4.27 15.46
C ALA A 140 6.41 -3.35 14.24
N THR A 141 7.00 -3.86 13.16
CA THR A 141 7.07 -3.13 11.89
C THR A 141 5.67 -2.87 11.33
N ALA A 142 4.84 -3.91 11.23
CA ALA A 142 3.51 -3.82 10.65
C ALA A 142 2.62 -2.78 11.35
N LEU A 143 2.61 -2.75 12.68
CA LEU A 143 1.79 -1.82 13.47
C LEU A 143 2.37 -0.40 13.49
N THR A 144 3.69 -0.25 13.41
CA THR A 144 4.33 1.07 13.27
C THR A 144 3.95 1.72 11.95
N ASP A 145 4.04 0.97 10.84
CA ASP A 145 3.67 1.45 9.51
C ASP A 145 2.17 1.68 9.38
N ALA A 146 1.34 0.81 9.94
CA ALA A 146 -0.11 0.99 10.00
C ALA A 146 -0.50 2.25 10.77
N SER A 147 0.15 2.51 11.92
CA SER A 147 -0.05 3.73 12.71
C SER A 147 0.26 4.99 11.88
N ALA A 148 1.38 4.99 11.15
CA ALA A 148 1.77 6.09 10.27
C ALA A 148 0.79 6.29 9.11
N ALA A 149 0.32 5.21 8.48
CA ALA A 149 -0.66 5.29 7.40
C ALA A 149 -2.01 5.86 7.86
N LEU A 150 -2.44 5.50 9.08
CA LEU A 150 -3.65 6.05 9.70
C LEU A 150 -3.46 7.51 10.10
N ALA A 151 -2.31 7.88 10.66
CA ALA A 151 -1.98 9.25 11.02
C ALA A 151 -2.00 10.19 9.81
N ALA A 152 -1.38 9.77 8.70
CA ALA A 152 -1.34 10.54 7.45
C ALA A 152 -2.73 10.83 6.85
N LYS A 153 -3.76 10.06 7.23
CA LYS A 153 -5.13 10.23 6.75
C LYS A 153 -5.96 11.20 7.60
N ARG A 154 -5.47 11.60 8.78
CA ARG A 154 -6.21 12.51 9.67
C ARG A 154 -6.23 13.93 9.10
N THR A 155 -7.29 14.67 9.44
CA THR A 155 -7.36 16.11 9.17
C THR A 155 -6.71 16.85 10.34
N PRO A 156 -5.69 17.71 10.10
CA PRO A 156 -5.05 18.50 11.16
C PRO A 156 -6.06 19.33 11.95
N ASP A 157 -5.84 19.48 13.25
CA ASP A 157 -6.66 20.25 14.21
C ASP A 157 -8.14 19.84 14.35
N ALA A 158 -8.61 18.84 13.60
CA ALA A 158 -9.99 18.39 13.62
C ALA A 158 -10.30 17.47 14.83
N ALA A 159 -11.56 17.10 14.99
CA ALA A 159 -11.90 15.99 15.87
C ALA A 159 -11.19 14.70 15.41
N PRO A 160 -10.80 13.80 16.34
CA PRO A 160 -10.27 12.50 15.99
C PRO A 160 -11.23 11.84 15.00
N GLY A 161 -10.71 11.54 13.80
CA GLY A 161 -11.46 10.82 12.79
C GLY A 161 -11.85 9.44 13.32
N CYS A 162 -12.96 8.90 12.82
CA CYS A 162 -13.38 7.55 13.18
C CYS A 162 -12.47 6.55 12.45
N GLN A 163 -11.42 6.06 13.14
CA GLN A 163 -10.42 5.18 12.56
C GLN A 163 -10.48 3.77 13.16
N MET A 164 -10.42 2.75 12.31
CA MET A 164 -10.35 1.35 12.71
C MET A 164 -9.28 0.62 11.89
N MET A 165 -8.56 -0.28 12.55
CA MET A 165 -7.66 -1.24 11.92
C MET A 165 -8.22 -2.65 12.12
N VAL A 166 -8.38 -3.39 11.03
CA VAL A 166 -8.77 -4.81 11.07
C VAL A 166 -7.57 -5.63 10.65
N TRP A 167 -7.07 -6.44 11.57
CA TRP A 167 -5.81 -7.13 11.47
C TRP A 167 -6.03 -8.64 11.36
N PHE A 168 -5.62 -9.22 10.23
CA PHE A 168 -5.75 -10.64 9.92
C PHE A 168 -4.39 -11.31 10.03
N THR A 169 -4.25 -12.33 10.87
CA THR A 169 -3.00 -13.09 11.04
C THR A 169 -3.28 -14.47 11.61
N ASP A 170 -2.41 -15.43 11.35
CA ASP A 170 -2.45 -16.77 11.96
C ASP A 170 -1.75 -16.82 13.34
N GLY A 171 -1.20 -15.69 13.79
CA GLY A 171 -1.20 -15.34 15.21
C GLY A 171 0.15 -15.30 15.92
N SER A 172 1.22 -15.84 15.36
CA SER A 172 2.50 -15.87 16.09
C SER A 172 3.49 -14.84 15.56
N LEU A 173 3.76 -13.80 16.36
CA LEU A 173 4.97 -12.98 16.20
C LEU A 173 6.17 -13.91 16.15
N ASP A 174 6.84 -13.97 15.00
CA ASP A 174 7.97 -14.86 14.80
C ASP A 174 8.90 -14.33 13.70
N PHE A 175 10.15 -14.76 13.76
CA PHE A 175 11.20 -14.35 12.84
C PHE A 175 11.97 -15.58 12.38
N ASP A 176 12.18 -15.68 11.07
CA ASP A 176 12.98 -16.76 10.51
C ASP A 176 14.47 -16.43 10.65
N TYR A 177 15.20 -17.30 11.37
CA TYR A 177 16.64 -17.19 11.59
C TYR A 177 17.46 -18.05 10.61
N GLN A 178 16.82 -18.86 9.75
CA GLN A 178 17.53 -19.76 8.86
C GLN A 178 18.22 -18.99 7.73
N ASN A 179 19.54 -19.18 7.62
CA ASN A 179 20.38 -18.53 6.62
C ASN A 179 20.22 -16.99 6.61
N ARG A 180 20.06 -16.39 7.79
CA ARG A 180 19.94 -14.94 7.98
C ARG A 180 21.14 -14.43 8.76
N ASP A 181 21.61 -13.25 8.36
CA ASP A 181 22.67 -12.55 9.07
C ASP A 181 22.11 -11.52 10.06
N GLN A 182 22.82 -10.42 10.26
CA GLN A 182 22.30 -9.26 10.98
C GLN A 182 21.08 -8.69 10.24
N VAL A 183 19.98 -8.49 10.96
CA VAL A 183 18.77 -7.87 10.43
C VAL A 183 18.62 -6.50 11.09
N ASP A 184 18.65 -5.44 10.29
CA ASP A 184 18.47 -4.09 10.81
C ASP A 184 16.98 -3.79 10.99
N LYS A 185 16.49 -3.94 12.22
CA LYS A 185 15.11 -3.61 12.62
C LYS A 185 15.13 -2.41 13.56
N GLU A 186 14.19 -1.49 13.38
CA GLU A 186 14.11 -0.27 14.18
C GLU A 186 13.98 -0.53 15.69
N PHE A 187 13.24 -1.57 16.06
CA PHE A 187 13.05 -1.98 17.46
C PHE A 187 14.19 -2.84 18.02
N ALA A 188 15.12 -3.28 17.17
CA ALA A 188 16.27 -4.09 17.55
C ALA A 188 17.51 -3.76 16.68
N PRO A 189 18.07 -2.53 16.77
CA PRO A 189 19.20 -2.12 15.93
C PRO A 189 20.42 -3.01 16.17
N GLY A 190 21.04 -3.49 15.10
CA GLY A 190 22.25 -4.30 15.19
C GLY A 190 22.07 -5.73 15.71
N GLN A 191 20.83 -6.17 15.92
CA GLN A 191 20.54 -7.51 16.45
C GLN A 191 20.84 -8.59 15.41
N GLN A 192 21.58 -9.62 15.83
CA GLN A 192 21.82 -10.82 15.04
C GLN A 192 20.55 -11.69 14.96
N LEU A 193 20.41 -12.51 13.93
CA LEU A 193 19.29 -13.45 13.76
C LEU A 193 19.76 -14.78 13.15
N HIS A 194 20.73 -15.44 13.78
CA HIS A 194 21.31 -16.70 13.29
C HIS A 194 20.88 -17.92 14.10
N THR A 195 20.41 -17.70 15.34
CA THR A 195 20.13 -18.78 16.30
C THR A 195 18.70 -18.69 16.85
N PRO A 196 18.18 -19.80 17.44
CA PRO A 196 16.91 -19.74 18.17
C PRO A 196 16.91 -18.71 19.31
N ALA A 197 18.05 -18.52 19.99
CA ALA A 197 18.18 -17.53 21.05
C ALA A 197 18.08 -16.10 20.50
N ASP A 198 18.65 -15.85 19.33
CA ASP A 198 18.53 -14.56 18.64
C ASP A 198 17.09 -14.28 18.23
N ARG A 199 16.39 -15.28 17.71
CA ARG A 199 14.96 -15.18 17.41
C ARG A 199 14.16 -14.80 18.65
N ASP A 200 14.39 -15.48 19.77
CA ASP A 200 13.67 -15.20 21.02
C ASP A 200 13.99 -13.78 21.54
N ALA A 201 15.24 -13.31 21.39
CA ALA A 201 15.62 -11.94 21.69
C ALA A 201 14.92 -10.92 20.77
N MET A 202 14.82 -11.21 19.48
CA MET A 202 14.10 -10.39 18.49
C MET A 202 12.61 -10.29 18.83
N LYS A 203 11.97 -11.40 19.18
CA LYS A 203 10.57 -11.45 19.64
C LYS A 203 10.36 -10.60 20.88
N LYS A 204 11.28 -10.69 21.85
CA LYS A 204 11.23 -9.88 23.07
C LYS A 204 11.38 -8.39 22.78
N ALA A 205 12.28 -8.02 21.87
CA ALA A 205 12.47 -6.62 21.46
C ALA A 205 11.22 -6.06 20.75
N ALA A 206 10.64 -6.84 19.83
CA ALA A 206 9.39 -6.48 19.17
C ALA A 206 8.22 -6.34 20.17
N GLU A 207 8.07 -7.30 21.10
CA GLU A 207 7.07 -7.22 22.17
C GLU A 207 7.27 -5.98 23.06
N GLN A 208 8.52 -5.66 23.41
CA GLN A 208 8.82 -4.46 24.20
C GLN A 208 8.45 -3.17 23.45
N ALA A 209 8.73 -3.08 22.15
CA ALA A 209 8.35 -1.93 21.33
C ALA A 209 6.82 -1.76 21.23
N LEU A 210 6.09 -2.87 21.18
CA LEU A 210 4.64 -2.90 21.12
C LEU A 210 3.98 -2.53 22.46
N CYS A 211 4.45 -3.16 23.55
CA CYS A 211 3.69 -3.29 24.80
C CYS A 211 4.25 -2.50 25.99
N ARG A 212 5.42 -1.86 25.88
CA ARG A 212 5.87 -0.93 26.92
C ARG A 212 4.88 0.23 27.10
N PRO A 213 4.85 0.90 28.26
CA PRO A 213 4.09 2.15 28.43
C PRO A 213 4.42 3.15 27.31
N GLY A 214 3.40 3.67 26.63
CA GLY A 214 3.56 4.58 25.49
C GLY A 214 4.10 3.93 24.20
N GLY A 215 4.24 2.61 24.17
CA GLY A 215 4.61 1.83 22.99
C GLY A 215 3.58 1.91 21.86
N ILE A 216 3.81 1.18 20.77
CA ILE A 216 3.01 1.28 19.53
C ILE A 216 1.51 1.02 19.81
N ALA A 217 1.19 0.09 20.71
CA ALA A 217 -0.20 -0.20 21.07
C ALA A 217 -0.87 1.01 21.76
N ASP A 218 -0.19 1.66 22.71
CA ASP A 218 -0.71 2.88 23.36
C ASP A 218 -0.81 4.05 22.38
N GLN A 219 0.10 4.15 21.40
CA GLN A 219 0.06 5.19 20.36
C GLN A 219 -1.19 5.06 19.48
N LEU A 220 -1.50 3.85 19.00
CA LEU A 220 -2.73 3.60 18.23
C LEU A 220 -3.99 3.96 19.05
N ARG A 221 -4.03 3.53 20.32
CA ARG A 221 -5.17 3.73 21.22
C ARG A 221 -5.40 5.19 21.57
N THR A 222 -4.33 5.92 21.91
CA THR A 222 -4.41 7.36 22.22
C THR A 222 -4.74 8.21 20.99
N SER A 223 -4.45 7.70 19.79
CA SER A 223 -4.88 8.27 18.52
C SER A 223 -6.35 7.97 18.18
N GLY A 224 -7.06 7.21 19.02
CA GLY A 224 -8.46 6.83 18.79
C GLY A 224 -8.67 5.71 17.77
N VAL A 225 -7.61 4.98 17.40
CA VAL A 225 -7.71 3.84 16.47
C VAL A 225 -8.27 2.63 17.21
N ILE A 226 -9.39 2.09 16.71
CA ILE A 226 -9.96 0.83 17.20
C ILE A 226 -9.27 -0.34 16.51
N THR A 227 -8.71 -1.27 17.29
CA THR A 227 -8.00 -2.43 16.74
C THR A 227 -8.86 -3.69 16.83
N VAL A 228 -9.24 -4.25 15.68
CA VAL A 228 -9.93 -5.54 15.59
C VAL A 228 -8.95 -6.57 15.06
N ALA A 229 -8.55 -7.52 15.90
CA ALA A 229 -7.66 -8.62 15.51
C ALA A 229 -8.43 -9.91 15.23
N ILE A 230 -8.05 -10.60 14.16
CA ILE A 230 -8.66 -11.83 13.67
C ILE A 230 -7.56 -12.88 13.57
N GLY A 231 -7.61 -13.83 14.49
CA GLY A 231 -6.71 -14.98 14.56
C GLY A 231 -7.21 -16.13 13.69
N LEU A 232 -6.43 -16.50 12.69
CA LEU A 232 -6.77 -17.50 11.67
C LEU A 232 -6.03 -18.82 11.94
N ASP A 233 -6.63 -19.77 12.67
CA ASP A 233 -6.05 -21.13 12.74
C ASP A 233 -7.02 -22.14 13.38
N ALA A 234 -7.33 -23.21 12.65
CA ALA A 234 -8.09 -24.37 13.11
C ALA A 234 -7.31 -25.27 14.09
N ASP A 235 -5.99 -25.33 13.97
CA ASP A 235 -5.09 -26.27 14.64
C ASP A 235 -4.18 -25.62 15.71
N ALA A 236 -4.07 -24.29 15.75
CA ALA A 236 -3.29 -23.57 16.76
C ALA A 236 -3.78 -23.82 18.19
N LYS A 237 -2.85 -23.76 19.14
CA LYS A 237 -3.20 -23.64 20.56
C LYS A 237 -3.70 -22.22 20.83
N ALA A 238 -4.78 -22.10 21.60
CA ALA A 238 -5.35 -20.80 21.98
C ALA A 238 -4.30 -19.82 22.56
N SER A 239 -3.29 -20.34 23.26
CA SER A 239 -2.19 -19.56 23.84
C SER A 239 -1.32 -18.81 22.83
N GLN A 240 -1.27 -19.24 21.56
CA GLN A 240 -0.49 -18.57 20.51
C GLN A 240 -1.05 -17.17 20.20
N PHE A 241 -2.35 -16.97 20.40
CA PHE A 241 -3.01 -15.68 20.17
C PHE A 241 -2.98 -14.74 21.38
N ASN A 242 -2.38 -15.13 22.52
CA ASN A 242 -2.41 -14.33 23.74
C ASN A 242 -1.77 -12.93 23.55
N LEU A 243 -0.66 -12.85 22.81
CA LEU A 243 -0.04 -11.57 22.49
C LEU A 243 -0.95 -10.73 21.59
N LEU A 244 -1.43 -11.32 20.48
CA LEU A 244 -2.34 -10.67 19.53
C LEU A 244 -3.57 -10.09 20.25
N GLN A 245 -4.21 -10.90 21.10
CA GLN A 245 -5.34 -10.47 21.91
C GLN A 245 -4.95 -9.32 22.83
N SER A 246 -3.85 -9.42 23.59
CA SER A 246 -3.42 -8.35 24.50
C SER A 246 -3.12 -7.03 23.78
N ILE A 247 -2.62 -7.07 22.54
CA ILE A 247 -2.42 -5.86 21.71
C ILE A 247 -3.78 -5.25 21.33
N ALA A 248 -4.70 -6.07 20.84
CA ALA A 248 -6.00 -5.59 20.35
C ALA A 248 -6.94 -5.11 21.47
N THR A 249 -6.98 -5.79 22.61
CA THR A 249 -7.93 -5.53 23.71
C THR A 249 -7.27 -4.92 24.95
N GLY A 250 -5.96 -4.67 24.93
CA GLY A 250 -5.21 -4.15 26.09
C GLY A 250 -4.87 -5.21 27.16
N LYS A 251 -5.73 -6.22 27.31
CA LYS A 251 -5.60 -7.33 28.26
C LYS A 251 -5.80 -8.67 27.53
N GLY A 252 -4.98 -9.66 27.86
CA GLY A 252 -5.07 -11.02 27.32
C GLY A 252 -5.14 -12.09 28.42
N PRO A 253 -5.36 -13.36 28.05
CA PRO A 253 -5.44 -14.47 28.99
C PRO A 253 -4.18 -14.60 29.86
N GLY A 254 -4.33 -15.13 31.07
CA GLY A 254 -3.21 -15.33 32.00
C GLY A 254 -2.64 -14.05 32.61
N GLY A 255 -3.43 -12.95 32.63
CA GLY A 255 -3.01 -11.67 33.21
C GLY A 255 -2.05 -10.86 32.34
N ARG A 256 -1.89 -11.23 31.07
CA ARG A 256 -1.03 -10.52 30.13
C ARG A 256 -1.64 -9.15 29.80
N THR A 257 -0.84 -8.10 29.86
CA THR A 257 -1.21 -6.75 29.44
C THR A 257 -0.27 -6.27 28.34
N CYS A 258 -0.75 -5.37 27.49
CA CYS A 258 0.09 -4.71 26.49
C CYS A 258 -0.25 -3.23 26.49
N GLY A 259 0.71 -2.38 26.86
CA GLY A 259 0.50 -0.95 27.08
C GLY A 259 -0.23 -0.63 28.39
N THR A 260 -0.47 0.65 28.61
CA THR A 260 -1.13 1.22 29.80
C THR A 260 -2.53 1.74 29.51
N VAL A 261 -2.84 2.05 28.25
CA VAL A 261 -4.15 2.52 27.83
C VAL A 261 -5.03 1.31 27.58
N THR A 262 -5.85 0.94 28.56
CA THR A 262 -6.71 -0.25 28.51
C THR A 262 -8.19 0.06 28.67
N GLU A 263 -8.53 1.31 28.98
CA GLU A 263 -9.92 1.76 29.12
C GLU A 263 -10.16 3.06 28.30
N PRO A 264 -11.31 3.17 27.61
CA PRO A 264 -12.27 2.09 27.40
C PRO A 264 -11.62 0.97 26.55
N VAL A 265 -12.11 -0.27 26.66
CA VAL A 265 -11.46 -1.45 26.03
C VAL A 265 -11.06 -1.14 24.58
N PRO A 266 -9.76 -1.17 24.22
CA PRO A 266 -9.23 -0.62 22.97
C PRO A 266 -9.83 -1.14 21.67
N GLY A 267 -10.30 -2.38 21.68
CA GLY A 267 -10.55 -3.11 20.46
C GLY A 267 -11.18 -4.47 20.74
N ALA A 268 -11.11 -5.35 19.76
CA ALA A 268 -11.72 -6.67 19.82
C ALA A 268 -10.77 -7.73 19.25
N PHE A 269 -10.89 -8.95 19.78
CA PHE A 269 -10.18 -10.11 19.26
C PHE A 269 -11.18 -11.22 18.92
N TYR A 270 -11.07 -11.74 17.71
CA TYR A 270 -11.87 -12.86 17.22
C TYR A 270 -10.92 -13.98 16.81
N ARG A 271 -11.11 -15.16 17.39
CA ARG A 271 -10.44 -16.37 16.91
C ARG A 271 -11.38 -17.10 15.95
N VAL A 272 -10.84 -17.53 14.83
CA VAL A 272 -11.59 -18.19 13.78
C VAL A 272 -10.96 -19.55 13.50
N THR A 273 -11.77 -20.59 13.69
CA THR A 273 -11.40 -22.00 13.50
C THR A 273 -12.01 -22.60 12.23
N ASP A 274 -13.07 -21.99 11.68
CA ASP A 274 -13.72 -22.37 10.41
C ASP A 274 -14.06 -21.11 9.60
N ILE A 275 -14.04 -21.19 8.27
CA ILE A 275 -14.47 -20.13 7.34
C ILE A 275 -15.92 -19.71 7.64
N ASN A 276 -16.78 -20.62 8.11
CA ASN A 276 -18.15 -20.27 8.49
C ASN A 276 -18.18 -19.39 9.76
N ASP A 277 -17.33 -19.69 10.75
CA ASP A 277 -17.18 -18.86 11.97
C ASP A 277 -16.68 -17.46 11.63
N LEU A 278 -15.86 -17.35 10.56
CA LEU A 278 -15.31 -16.09 10.05
C LEU A 278 -16.43 -15.19 9.52
N VAL A 279 -17.32 -15.73 8.68
CA VAL A 279 -18.49 -15.01 8.15
C VAL A 279 -19.43 -14.58 9.29
N MET A 280 -19.65 -15.44 10.28
CA MET A 280 -20.46 -15.11 11.46
C MET A 280 -19.78 -14.07 12.38
N ALA A 281 -18.45 -14.11 12.53
CA ALA A 281 -17.69 -13.10 13.26
C ALA A 281 -17.77 -11.74 12.58
N PHE A 282 -17.77 -11.66 11.25
CA PHE A 282 -17.96 -10.41 10.52
C PHE A 282 -19.36 -9.85 10.59
N ALA A 283 -20.37 -10.72 10.65
CA ALA A 283 -21.69 -10.27 11.06
C ALA A 283 -21.51 -9.44 12.33
N ARG A 284 -20.97 -10.02 13.41
CA ARG A 284 -20.81 -9.34 14.72
C ARG A 284 -20.10 -7.99 14.67
N LEU A 285 -19.18 -7.75 13.75
CA LEU A 285 -18.52 -6.44 13.54
C LEU A 285 -19.43 -5.32 13.02
N GLY A 286 -20.65 -5.61 12.55
CA GLY A 286 -21.59 -4.59 12.05
C GLY A 286 -22.31 -3.75 13.13
N GLY A 287 -21.92 -3.83 14.41
CA GLY A 287 -22.38 -2.90 15.46
C GLY A 287 -23.63 -3.30 16.23
N GLY A 288 -23.79 -4.58 16.59
CA GLY A 288 -24.82 -5.02 17.55
C GLY A 288 -25.06 -6.53 17.54
N THR A 289 -25.63 -7.05 18.63
CA THR A 289 -26.03 -8.46 18.74
C THR A 289 -27.34 -8.66 17.99
N GLY A 290 -27.25 -9.05 16.72
CA GLY A 290 -28.41 -9.58 16.00
C GLY A 290 -29.06 -10.74 16.77
N VAL A 291 -30.26 -11.14 16.37
CA VAL A 291 -30.94 -12.26 17.01
C VAL A 291 -30.27 -13.56 16.60
N GLU A 292 -29.44 -14.08 17.51
CA GLU A 292 -28.78 -15.37 17.33
C GLU A 292 -29.68 -16.51 17.76
N THR A 293 -29.93 -17.44 16.85
CA THR A 293 -30.75 -18.63 17.14
C THR A 293 -30.11 -19.88 16.56
N LYS A 294 -30.13 -20.95 17.36
CA LYS A 294 -29.80 -22.32 16.92
C LYS A 294 -31.08 -23.12 16.77
N ARG A 295 -31.18 -23.88 15.69
CA ARG A 295 -32.31 -24.76 15.36
C ARG A 295 -31.79 -26.04 14.70
N GLY A 296 -32.67 -27.00 14.46
CA GLY A 296 -32.38 -28.11 13.56
C GLY A 296 -32.79 -27.79 12.12
N ALA A 297 -32.45 -28.66 11.17
CA ALA A 297 -32.99 -28.65 9.83
C ALA A 297 -34.26 -29.50 9.70
N CYS A 298 -35.07 -29.27 8.67
CA CYS A 298 -36.27 -30.06 8.40
C CYS A 298 -36.02 -31.17 7.38
N ASP A 299 -36.68 -32.31 7.56
CA ASP A 299 -36.56 -33.49 6.70
C ASP A 299 -37.34 -33.38 5.38
N ASN A 300 -36.94 -34.21 4.41
CA ASN A 300 -37.71 -34.55 3.21
C ASN A 300 -38.19 -33.34 2.40
N ASN A 301 -37.38 -32.28 2.34
CA ASN A 301 -37.65 -31.04 1.63
C ASN A 301 -38.95 -30.33 2.10
N ARG A 302 -39.38 -30.52 3.35
CA ARG A 302 -40.61 -29.91 3.89
C ARG A 302 -40.27 -28.93 5.00
N VAL A 303 -40.84 -27.73 4.97
CA VAL A 303 -40.71 -26.77 6.07
C VAL A 303 -41.46 -27.27 7.31
N CYS A 304 -40.82 -27.14 8.47
CA CYS A 304 -41.32 -27.58 9.77
C CYS A 304 -41.22 -26.41 10.76
N ASP A 305 -42.21 -26.28 11.66
CA ASP A 305 -42.27 -25.12 12.56
C ASP A 305 -41.15 -25.10 13.61
N SER A 306 -40.68 -26.28 14.05
CA SER A 306 -39.64 -26.42 15.07
C SER A 306 -38.26 -25.90 14.63
N ALA A 307 -38.02 -25.81 13.32
CA ALA A 307 -36.75 -25.36 12.73
C ALA A 307 -36.76 -23.88 12.31
N LYS A 308 -37.84 -23.14 12.55
CA LYS A 308 -37.96 -21.75 12.11
C LYS A 308 -37.06 -20.82 12.93
N HIS A 309 -36.20 -20.10 12.22
CA HIS A 309 -35.52 -18.90 12.69
C HIS A 309 -36.44 -17.70 12.42
N VAL A 310 -37.32 -17.42 13.39
CA VAL A 310 -38.41 -16.45 13.25
C VAL A 310 -37.95 -15.03 13.59
N PHE A 311 -38.42 -14.05 12.82
CA PHE A 311 -38.24 -12.63 13.08
C PHE A 311 -39.46 -11.83 12.62
N VAL A 312 -39.68 -10.67 13.23
CA VAL A 312 -40.86 -9.82 13.00
C VAL A 312 -40.41 -8.48 12.45
N LEU A 313 -41.08 -8.03 11.39
CA LEU A 313 -40.82 -6.75 10.72
C LEU A 313 -42.03 -5.84 10.82
N ASP A 314 -41.79 -4.54 10.97
CA ASP A 314 -42.82 -3.49 10.89
C ASP A 314 -42.30 -2.25 10.13
N GLN A 315 -43.00 -1.11 10.26
CA GLN A 315 -42.66 0.13 9.56
C GLN A 315 -41.38 0.81 10.05
N SER A 316 -40.86 0.45 11.23
CA SER A 316 -39.59 0.96 11.76
C SER A 316 -38.36 0.34 11.11
N VAL A 317 -38.54 -0.74 10.33
CA VAL A 317 -37.45 -1.49 9.72
C VAL A 317 -37.20 -1.02 8.29
N SER A 318 -35.95 -0.67 7.98
CA SER A 318 -35.50 -0.32 6.64
C SER A 318 -34.89 -1.49 5.87
N SER A 319 -34.20 -2.41 6.57
CA SER A 319 -33.49 -3.52 5.93
C SER A 319 -33.21 -4.65 6.92
N VAL A 320 -33.01 -5.85 6.39
CA VAL A 320 -32.62 -7.04 7.16
C VAL A 320 -31.39 -7.65 6.51
N SER A 321 -30.38 -7.98 7.33
CA SER A 321 -29.23 -8.79 6.92
C SER A 321 -29.24 -10.07 7.73
N ILE A 322 -29.17 -11.22 7.05
CA ILE A 322 -29.15 -12.53 7.68
C ILE A 322 -27.89 -13.24 7.23
N ILE A 323 -27.13 -13.76 8.20
CA ILE A 323 -26.11 -14.75 7.93
C ILE A 323 -26.52 -16.01 8.67
N ALA A 324 -26.51 -17.14 7.98
CA ALA A 324 -26.84 -18.42 8.58
C ALA A 324 -25.98 -19.53 8.01
N ASP A 325 -25.73 -20.55 8.82
CA ASP A 325 -24.98 -21.73 8.46
C ASP A 325 -25.62 -23.02 9.00
N ALA A 326 -25.05 -24.14 8.57
CA ALA A 326 -25.42 -25.47 9.01
C ALA A 326 -24.19 -26.35 9.26
N THR A 327 -24.36 -27.36 10.12
CA THR A 327 -23.31 -28.34 10.41
C THR A 327 -23.02 -29.28 9.23
N THR A 328 -23.98 -29.47 8.32
CA THR A 328 -23.87 -30.37 7.17
C THR A 328 -24.14 -29.62 5.85
N LYS A 329 -23.51 -30.11 4.78
CA LYS A 329 -23.68 -29.58 3.42
C LYS A 329 -24.96 -30.10 2.75
N GLY A 330 -25.43 -29.39 1.73
CA GLY A 330 -26.53 -29.85 0.88
C GLY A 330 -27.93 -29.54 1.41
N LEU A 331 -28.04 -28.72 2.45
CA LEU A 331 -29.31 -28.15 2.89
C LEU A 331 -29.73 -26.99 1.98
N THR A 332 -31.04 -26.85 1.75
CA THR A 332 -31.59 -25.72 1.00
C THR A 332 -32.19 -24.69 1.97
N PRO A 333 -31.71 -23.44 2.00
CA PRO A 333 -32.35 -22.37 2.74
C PRO A 333 -33.70 -21.98 2.10
N VAL A 334 -34.69 -21.78 2.94
CA VAL A 334 -36.08 -21.41 2.57
C VAL A 334 -36.50 -20.22 3.40
N LEU A 335 -36.84 -19.13 2.72
CA LEU A 335 -37.43 -17.95 3.35
C LEU A 335 -38.96 -18.08 3.33
N VAL A 336 -39.60 -17.92 4.47
CA VAL A 336 -41.06 -17.96 4.63
C VAL A 336 -41.56 -16.53 4.85
N SER A 337 -42.42 -16.06 3.95
CA SER A 337 -43.02 -14.72 4.01
C SER A 337 -44.18 -14.63 5.01
N PRO A 338 -44.67 -13.42 5.36
CA PRO A 338 -45.75 -13.24 6.34
C PRO A 338 -47.08 -13.91 5.98
N ASP A 339 -47.36 -14.07 4.68
CA ASP A 339 -48.52 -14.80 4.17
C ASP A 339 -48.31 -16.33 4.14
N GLY A 340 -47.13 -16.82 4.54
CA GLY A 340 -46.80 -18.24 4.67
C GLY A 340 -46.25 -18.89 3.41
N HIS A 341 -46.02 -18.13 2.33
CA HIS A 341 -45.39 -18.67 1.12
C HIS A 341 -43.92 -18.99 1.33
N GLU A 342 -43.46 -20.08 0.73
CA GLU A 342 -42.09 -20.58 0.83
C GLU A 342 -41.26 -20.21 -0.40
N HIS A 343 -40.12 -19.57 -0.17
CA HIS A 343 -39.18 -19.15 -1.21
C HIS A 343 -37.84 -19.85 -1.02
N ARG A 344 -37.56 -20.84 -1.88
CA ARG A 344 -36.31 -21.61 -1.80
C ARG A 344 -35.16 -20.83 -2.44
N LEU A 345 -34.12 -20.58 -1.67
CA LEU A 345 -32.91 -19.91 -2.13
C LEU A 345 -31.95 -20.98 -2.67
N LYS A 346 -31.97 -21.17 -3.99
CA LYS A 346 -31.16 -22.20 -4.67
C LYS A 346 -30.04 -21.55 -5.49
N GLY A 347 -28.84 -22.14 -5.41
CA GLY A 347 -27.67 -21.70 -6.17
C GLY A 347 -26.67 -20.94 -5.30
N ALA A 348 -25.56 -20.54 -5.91
CA ALA A 348 -24.48 -19.83 -5.23
C ALA A 348 -24.80 -18.35 -4.95
N SER A 349 -25.66 -17.75 -5.77
CA SER A 349 -26.20 -16.40 -5.55
C SER A 349 -27.50 -16.24 -6.34
N GLY A 350 -28.30 -15.24 -5.98
CA GLY A 350 -29.50 -14.89 -6.73
C GLY A 350 -30.26 -13.71 -6.15
N HIS A 351 -31.22 -13.25 -6.93
CA HIS A 351 -32.21 -12.24 -6.54
C HIS A 351 -33.60 -12.87 -6.60
N VAL A 352 -34.39 -12.68 -5.56
CA VAL A 352 -35.77 -13.15 -5.46
C VAL A 352 -36.66 -12.00 -5.07
N ASP A 353 -37.69 -11.74 -5.88
CA ASP A 353 -38.79 -10.89 -5.47
C ASP A 353 -39.76 -11.72 -4.63
N VAL A 354 -39.84 -11.40 -3.34
CA VAL A 354 -40.78 -12.00 -2.41
C VAL A 354 -41.91 -11.02 -2.20
N ASN A 355 -42.91 -11.07 -3.09
CA ASN A 355 -44.13 -10.25 -2.97
C ASN A 355 -43.85 -8.73 -2.96
N GLY A 356 -42.93 -8.28 -3.80
CA GLY A 356 -42.46 -6.89 -3.91
C GLY A 356 -41.36 -6.53 -2.92
N VAL A 357 -40.84 -7.48 -2.13
CA VAL A 357 -39.65 -7.32 -1.30
C VAL A 357 -38.45 -7.88 -2.08
N ALA A 358 -37.47 -7.02 -2.34
CA ALA A 358 -36.20 -7.43 -2.95
C ALA A 358 -35.37 -8.22 -1.93
N VAL A 359 -35.06 -9.47 -2.27
CA VAL A 359 -34.21 -10.37 -1.49
C VAL A 359 -33.02 -10.81 -2.33
N ASP A 360 -31.84 -10.34 -1.96
CA ASP A 360 -30.58 -10.78 -2.55
C ASP A 360 -29.97 -11.83 -1.64
N PHE A 361 -29.43 -12.90 -2.22
CA PHE A 361 -28.72 -13.92 -1.44
C PHE A 361 -27.45 -14.38 -2.12
N THR A 362 -26.51 -14.83 -1.30
CA THR A 362 -25.27 -15.50 -1.71
C THR A 362 -25.00 -16.66 -0.76
N SER A 363 -24.32 -17.69 -1.23
CA SER A 363 -23.85 -18.81 -0.41
C SER A 363 -22.33 -18.78 -0.38
N PRO A 364 -21.72 -18.12 0.64
CA PRO A 364 -20.27 -18.00 0.75
C PRO A 364 -19.56 -19.36 0.80
N THR A 365 -20.22 -20.36 1.40
CA THR A 365 -19.78 -21.76 1.44
C THR A 365 -20.96 -22.70 1.12
N ASP A 366 -20.71 -24.00 0.93
CA ASP A 366 -21.74 -25.03 0.69
C ASP A 366 -22.64 -25.33 1.91
N LYS A 367 -22.37 -24.63 3.02
CA LYS A 367 -23.07 -24.73 4.31
C LYS A 367 -23.65 -23.41 4.79
N SER A 368 -23.38 -22.29 4.10
CA SER A 368 -23.77 -20.96 4.57
C SER A 368 -24.60 -20.19 3.54
N VAL A 369 -25.37 -19.23 4.04
CA VAL A 369 -26.13 -18.28 3.23
C VAL A 369 -26.06 -16.89 3.88
N SER A 370 -25.82 -15.88 3.06
CA SER A 370 -26.02 -14.48 3.39
C SER A 370 -27.22 -13.96 2.60
N ILE A 371 -28.16 -13.31 3.28
CA ILE A 371 -29.41 -12.80 2.71
C ILE A 371 -29.50 -11.32 3.08
N GLU A 372 -29.74 -10.47 2.09
CA GLU A 372 -30.03 -9.05 2.27
C GLU A 372 -31.46 -8.78 1.79
N MET A 373 -32.24 -8.11 2.64
CA MET A 373 -33.61 -7.72 2.36
C MET A 373 -33.76 -6.22 2.54
N SER A 374 -34.45 -5.54 1.63
CA SER A 374 -34.72 -4.11 1.72
C SER A 374 -36.21 -3.80 1.77
N ASN A 375 -36.59 -2.84 2.62
CA ASN A 375 -37.98 -2.41 2.74
C ASN A 375 -38.37 -1.58 1.50
N SER A 376 -39.31 -2.12 0.72
CA SER A 376 -39.87 -1.48 -0.48
C SER A 376 -41.10 -0.61 -0.21
N GLY A 377 -41.46 -0.40 1.06
CA GLY A 377 -42.67 0.33 1.49
C GLY A 377 -43.97 -0.45 1.25
N LYS A 378 -43.89 -1.75 0.94
CA LYS A 378 -45.06 -2.60 0.62
C LYS A 378 -45.70 -3.16 1.88
N ALA A 379 -47.03 -3.32 1.86
CA ALA A 379 -47.77 -3.85 3.01
C ALA A 379 -47.27 -5.23 3.47
N LYS A 380 -46.82 -6.07 2.54
CA LYS A 380 -46.33 -7.44 2.76
C LYS A 380 -44.91 -7.53 3.33
N TRP A 381 -44.19 -6.41 3.47
CA TRP A 381 -42.95 -6.35 4.26
C TRP A 381 -43.21 -6.66 5.74
N ARG A 382 -44.36 -6.19 6.24
CA ARG A 382 -44.72 -6.22 7.66
C ARG A 382 -45.28 -7.59 8.04
N GLY A 383 -44.87 -8.10 9.19
CA GLY A 383 -45.34 -9.36 9.76
C GLY A 383 -44.23 -10.32 10.14
N VAL A 384 -44.60 -11.59 10.31
CA VAL A 384 -43.69 -12.64 10.77
C VAL A 384 -42.99 -13.29 9.58
N TRP A 385 -41.67 -13.19 9.54
CA TRP A 385 -40.81 -13.89 8.60
C TRP A 385 -40.10 -15.06 9.28
N ALA A 386 -39.66 -16.04 8.50
CA ALA A 386 -38.80 -17.09 9.02
C ALA A 386 -37.79 -17.59 7.99
N LEU A 387 -36.57 -17.89 8.46
CA LEU A 387 -35.59 -18.68 7.71
C LEU A 387 -35.64 -20.14 8.20
N VAL A 388 -35.59 -21.10 7.28
CA VAL A 388 -35.59 -22.54 7.55
C VAL A 388 -34.65 -23.24 6.59
N PHE A 389 -33.89 -24.24 7.06
CA PHE A 389 -33.15 -25.13 6.17
C PHE A 389 -33.88 -26.46 6.00
N VAL A 390 -33.96 -26.95 4.76
CA VAL A 390 -34.58 -28.24 4.44
C VAL A 390 -33.57 -29.20 3.81
N SER A 391 -33.61 -30.46 4.23
CA SER A 391 -32.79 -31.56 3.71
C SER A 391 -33.59 -32.42 2.72
N PRO A 392 -32.99 -32.96 1.65
CA PRO A 392 -33.67 -33.91 0.76
C PRO A 392 -34.15 -35.20 1.44
N GLY A 393 -33.52 -35.61 2.54
CA GLY A 393 -33.85 -36.81 3.30
C GLY A 393 -33.99 -36.53 4.78
N LYS A 394 -33.82 -37.56 5.62
CA LYS A 394 -33.72 -37.40 7.07
C LYS A 394 -32.41 -36.72 7.45
N THR A 395 -32.44 -35.84 8.45
CA THR A 395 -31.26 -35.12 8.92
C THR A 395 -31.33 -34.82 10.42
N ASP A 396 -30.18 -34.80 11.06
CA ASP A 396 -29.94 -34.32 12.43
C ASP A 396 -29.15 -33.00 12.43
N ALA A 397 -28.98 -32.38 11.25
CA ALA A 397 -28.19 -31.18 11.08
C ALA A 397 -28.69 -30.04 11.96
N GLN A 398 -27.74 -29.33 12.54
CA GLN A 398 -28.01 -28.11 13.32
C GLN A 398 -27.73 -26.91 12.43
N THR A 399 -28.53 -25.87 12.60
CA THR A 399 -28.45 -24.61 11.90
C THR A 399 -28.31 -23.48 12.89
N GLN A 400 -27.53 -22.46 12.51
CA GLN A 400 -27.41 -21.25 13.28
C GLN A 400 -27.67 -20.05 12.38
N SER A 401 -28.31 -19.02 12.91
CA SER A 401 -28.50 -17.75 12.20
C SER A 401 -28.17 -16.57 13.10
N ASN A 402 -27.63 -15.50 12.51
CA ASN A 402 -27.56 -14.16 13.08
C ASN A 402 -28.43 -13.25 12.21
N ILE A 403 -29.60 -12.86 12.73
CA ILE A 403 -30.58 -12.03 12.01
C ILE A 403 -30.49 -10.60 12.52
N ARG A 404 -30.22 -9.66 11.62
CA ARG A 404 -30.01 -8.25 11.94
C ARG A 404 -31.04 -7.40 11.26
N ILE A 405 -31.74 -6.64 12.08
CA ILE A 405 -32.83 -5.80 11.64
C ILE A 405 -32.38 -4.36 11.87
N TYR A 406 -32.36 -3.59 10.80
CA TYR A 406 -31.94 -2.19 10.84
C TYR A 406 -33.13 -1.30 10.60
N GLY A 407 -33.22 -0.21 11.36
CA GLY A 407 -34.13 0.89 11.09
C GLY A 407 -33.39 2.05 10.43
N ASP A 408 -34.16 3.03 9.95
CA ASP A 408 -33.64 4.29 9.41
C ASP A 408 -33.66 5.43 10.43
N LEU A 409 -33.92 5.11 11.71
CA LEU A 409 -34.06 6.07 12.81
C LEU A 409 -32.70 6.39 13.43
N THR A 410 -32.42 7.68 13.62
CA THR A 410 -31.18 8.17 14.22
C THR A 410 -31.50 9.19 15.31
N PRO A 411 -31.01 9.03 16.55
CA PRO A 411 -31.14 10.05 17.58
C PRO A 411 -30.26 11.27 17.24
N GLN A 412 -30.75 12.46 17.55
CA GLN A 412 -30.11 13.73 17.25
C GLN A 412 -30.23 14.68 18.44
N TRP A 413 -29.23 15.56 18.56
CA TRP A 413 -29.29 16.74 19.43
C TRP A 413 -29.32 18.00 18.55
N PRO A 414 -30.49 18.61 18.31
CA PRO A 414 -30.61 19.82 17.49
C PRO A 414 -29.81 21.03 18.02
N GLY A 415 -29.45 21.01 19.31
CA GLY A 415 -28.59 22.03 19.91
C GLY A 415 -27.11 21.92 19.52
N ASN A 416 -26.69 20.86 18.82
CA ASN A 416 -25.31 20.69 18.39
C ASN A 416 -24.82 21.89 17.56
N GLY A 417 -23.64 22.43 17.91
CA GLY A 417 -23.05 23.63 17.29
C GLY A 417 -23.70 24.97 17.67
N ASN A 418 -24.98 24.98 18.04
CA ASN A 418 -25.73 26.18 18.39
C ASN A 418 -25.77 26.45 19.90
N TYR A 419 -25.55 25.41 20.71
CA TYR A 419 -25.61 25.48 22.17
C TYR A 419 -24.23 25.33 22.80
N LYS A 420 -23.86 26.26 23.69
CA LYS A 420 -22.57 26.23 24.40
C LYS A 420 -22.75 25.63 25.79
N LEU A 421 -22.39 24.35 25.94
CA LEU A 421 -22.28 23.70 27.25
C LEU A 421 -21.19 24.37 28.07
N ARG A 422 -21.46 24.74 29.33
CA ARG A 422 -20.50 25.42 30.20
C ARG A 422 -20.24 24.65 31.49
N SER A 423 -18.97 24.56 31.86
CA SER A 423 -18.55 24.02 33.15
C SER A 423 -19.25 24.76 34.30
N GLY A 424 -19.73 24.01 35.30
CA GLY A 424 -20.39 24.55 36.50
C GLY A 424 -21.89 24.79 36.36
N ALA A 425 -22.48 24.61 35.17
CA ALA A 425 -23.92 24.73 34.99
C ALA A 425 -24.69 23.55 35.60
N LYS A 426 -25.82 23.81 36.27
CA LYS A 426 -26.57 22.78 37.03
C LYS A 426 -27.81 22.22 36.33
N HIS A 427 -28.42 23.02 35.46
CA HIS A 427 -29.72 22.72 34.87
C HIS A 427 -29.72 22.99 33.37
N GLU A 428 -28.72 22.45 32.68
CA GLU A 428 -28.64 22.57 31.22
C GLU A 428 -29.79 21.75 30.60
N ALA A 429 -30.75 22.43 29.98
CA ALA A 429 -31.90 21.79 29.37
C ALA A 429 -31.53 21.24 27.98
N MET A 430 -31.54 19.92 27.86
CA MET A 430 -31.23 19.18 26.64
C MET A 430 -32.52 18.68 25.99
N LEU A 431 -32.69 18.94 24.71
CA LEU A 431 -33.81 18.43 23.90
C LEU A 431 -33.25 17.48 22.84
N PHE A 432 -33.79 16.27 22.77
CA PHE A 432 -33.40 15.28 21.77
C PHE A 432 -34.55 15.02 20.80
N THR A 433 -34.19 14.65 19.58
CA THR A 433 -35.14 14.30 18.52
C THR A 433 -34.68 13.03 17.82
N VAL A 434 -35.58 12.37 17.10
CA VAL A 434 -35.23 11.27 16.20
C VAL A 434 -35.52 11.70 14.77
N THR A 435 -34.59 11.42 13.87
CA THR A 435 -34.75 11.68 12.44
C THR A 435 -34.62 10.40 11.63
N ASN A 436 -35.22 10.38 10.45
CA ASN A 436 -34.99 9.31 9.48
C ASN A 436 -33.70 9.56 8.66
N LYS A 437 -33.40 8.66 7.71
CA LYS A 437 -32.24 8.79 6.79
C LYS A 437 -32.24 10.03 5.90
N LYS A 438 -33.39 10.68 5.70
CA LYS A 438 -33.52 11.96 4.96
C LYS A 438 -33.33 13.18 5.86
N ASN A 439 -32.97 12.97 7.13
CA ASN A 439 -32.93 13.99 8.19
C ASN A 439 -34.28 14.66 8.46
N GLU A 440 -35.39 13.99 8.14
CA GLU A 440 -36.74 14.45 8.50
C GLU A 440 -37.04 13.98 9.93
N ALA A 441 -37.64 14.85 10.75
CA ALA A 441 -38.05 14.49 12.10
C ALA A 441 -39.12 13.38 12.07
N VAL A 442 -38.95 12.40 12.95
CA VAL A 442 -39.89 11.28 13.13
C VAL A 442 -40.55 11.41 14.49
N ASP A 443 -41.89 11.39 14.51
CA ASP A 443 -42.61 11.23 15.76
C ASP A 443 -42.50 9.77 16.22
N VAL A 444 -41.69 9.55 17.25
CA VAL A 444 -41.46 8.21 17.81
C VAL A 444 -42.70 7.64 18.50
N ALA A 445 -43.69 8.48 18.85
CA ALA A 445 -44.95 8.02 19.42
C ALA A 445 -45.75 7.17 18.42
N ASP A 446 -45.65 7.48 17.12
CA ASP A 446 -46.35 6.80 16.03
C ASP A 446 -45.73 5.44 15.64
N LEU A 447 -44.56 5.11 16.19
CA LEU A 447 -43.94 3.81 15.96
C LEU A 447 -44.74 2.72 16.67
N PRO A 448 -45.09 1.61 15.99
CA PRO A 448 -45.99 0.60 16.54
C PRO A 448 -45.31 -0.24 17.63
N GLY A 449 -43.98 -0.35 17.56
CA GLY A 449 -43.15 -1.05 18.53
C GLY A 449 -42.82 -0.22 19.77
N THR A 450 -41.76 -0.65 20.47
CA THR A 450 -41.18 0.06 21.60
C THR A 450 -39.89 0.76 21.19
N VAL A 451 -39.61 1.88 21.85
CA VAL A 451 -38.35 2.62 21.71
C VAL A 451 -37.85 2.98 23.10
N THR A 452 -36.57 2.78 23.33
CA THR A 452 -35.84 3.25 24.52
C THR A 452 -34.67 4.11 24.08
N PHE A 453 -34.41 5.17 24.85
CA PHE A 453 -33.38 6.16 24.56
C PHE A 453 -32.48 6.41 25.75
N ASP A 454 -31.17 6.43 25.49
CA ASP A 454 -30.13 6.73 26.45
C ASP A 454 -29.29 7.91 25.93
N ALA A 455 -28.91 8.82 26.84
CA ALA A 455 -28.01 9.91 26.56
C ALA A 455 -27.02 10.11 27.72
N SER A 456 -25.76 10.25 27.40
CA SER A 456 -24.72 10.58 28.37
C SER A 456 -23.63 11.46 27.76
N LEU A 457 -22.98 12.26 28.60
CA LEU A 457 -21.81 13.04 28.22
C LEU A 457 -20.56 12.36 28.76
N VAL A 458 -19.68 11.92 27.88
CA VAL A 458 -18.41 11.28 28.22
C VAL A 458 -17.29 12.30 28.07
N THR A 459 -16.65 12.64 29.18
CA THR A 459 -15.47 13.53 29.16
C THR A 459 -14.23 12.76 28.71
N ARG A 460 -13.17 13.47 28.29
CA ARG A 460 -11.93 12.82 27.80
C ARG A 460 -11.30 11.82 28.80
N ASN A 461 -11.34 12.11 30.09
CA ASN A 461 -10.81 11.22 31.12
C ASN A 461 -11.70 9.98 31.38
N GLY A 462 -12.71 9.73 30.54
CA GLY A 462 -13.62 8.59 30.63
C GLY A 462 -14.74 8.76 31.66
N LYS A 463 -14.87 9.91 32.33
CA LYS A 463 -15.98 10.16 33.25
C LYS A 463 -17.26 10.32 32.44
N THR A 464 -18.22 9.44 32.71
CA THR A 464 -19.55 9.46 32.09
C THR A 464 -20.51 10.23 32.99
N ILE A 465 -21.20 11.22 32.43
CA ILE A 465 -22.21 12.04 33.09
C ILE A 465 -23.57 11.65 32.48
N PRO A 466 -24.47 11.01 33.24
CA PRO A 466 -25.76 10.59 32.72
C PRO A 466 -26.65 11.81 32.43
N ILE A 467 -27.43 11.74 31.34
CA ILE A 467 -28.43 12.76 30.98
C ILE A 467 -29.82 12.14 30.96
N ALA A 468 -29.95 10.99 30.29
CA ALA A 468 -31.16 10.19 30.17
C ALA A 468 -30.78 8.71 30.14
N SER A 469 -31.58 7.86 30.77
CA SER A 469 -31.36 6.41 30.76
C SER A 469 -32.69 5.69 30.64
N GLU A 470 -32.75 4.72 29.73
CA GLU A 470 -33.93 3.89 29.44
C GLU A 470 -35.21 4.70 29.24
N VAL A 471 -35.11 5.88 28.62
CA VAL A 471 -36.24 6.80 28.43
C VAL A 471 -37.20 6.20 27.40
N PRO A 472 -38.51 6.02 27.73
CA PRO A 472 -39.47 5.47 26.80
C PRO A 472 -39.84 6.48 25.70
N LYS A 473 -40.40 5.95 24.60
CA LYS A 473 -40.71 6.72 23.37
C LYS A 473 -41.51 8.00 23.60
N ASP A 474 -42.46 8.02 24.53
CA ASP A 474 -43.33 9.17 24.84
C ASP A 474 -42.62 10.27 25.64
N LYS A 475 -41.45 9.97 26.21
CA LYS A 475 -40.64 10.88 27.04
C LYS A 475 -39.34 11.33 26.36
N LEU A 476 -39.00 10.74 25.22
CA LEU A 476 -37.76 11.02 24.49
C LEU A 476 -37.61 12.50 24.17
N THR A 477 -38.68 13.13 23.67
CA THR A 477 -38.70 14.52 23.21
C THR A 477 -39.01 15.54 24.32
N GLU A 478 -39.10 15.11 25.57
CA GLU A 478 -39.17 16.03 26.71
C GLU A 478 -37.80 16.66 27.01
N LYS A 479 -37.77 17.70 27.84
CA LYS A 479 -36.51 18.33 28.26
C LYS A 479 -35.80 17.46 29.29
N HIS A 480 -34.57 17.07 28.99
CA HIS A 480 -33.68 16.35 29.91
C HIS A 480 -32.71 17.34 30.56
N THR A 481 -32.26 17.05 31.77
CA THR A 481 -31.38 17.97 32.51
C THR A 481 -29.97 17.41 32.57
N LEU A 482 -28.98 18.25 32.25
CA LEU A 482 -27.56 17.95 32.36
C LEU A 482 -26.93 18.81 33.48
N ASP A 483 -26.20 18.16 34.39
CA ASP A 483 -25.42 18.78 35.46
C ASP A 483 -23.92 18.71 35.12
N LEU A 484 -23.31 19.88 34.96
CA LEU A 484 -21.89 20.10 34.69
C LEU A 484 -21.13 20.64 35.91
N THR A 485 -21.72 20.54 37.11
CA THR A 485 -21.05 20.90 38.36
C THR A 485 -19.81 20.03 38.57
N GLY A 486 -18.66 20.66 38.77
CA GLY A 486 -17.39 19.95 38.97
C GLY A 486 -16.89 19.20 37.73
N VAL A 487 -17.44 19.49 36.55
CA VAL A 487 -16.96 18.95 35.27
C VAL A 487 -16.00 19.97 34.66
N PRO A 488 -14.71 19.66 34.47
CA PRO A 488 -13.75 20.61 33.93
C PRO A 488 -14.06 20.96 32.47
N PRO A 489 -13.70 22.17 32.01
CA PRO A 489 -13.76 22.51 30.59
C PRO A 489 -12.86 21.61 29.74
N GLY A 490 -13.25 21.34 28.51
CA GLY A 490 -12.47 20.53 27.57
C GLY A 490 -13.34 19.77 26.57
N ALA A 491 -12.69 18.94 25.75
CA ALA A 491 -13.39 18.08 24.81
C ALA A 491 -14.20 16.98 25.54
N ALA A 492 -15.39 16.72 25.04
CA ALA A 492 -16.27 15.65 25.48
C ALA A 492 -16.99 15.04 24.27
N THR A 493 -17.66 13.92 24.49
CA THR A 493 -18.49 13.26 23.50
C THR A 493 -19.88 13.07 24.09
N LEU A 494 -20.91 13.56 23.39
CA LEU A 494 -22.29 13.25 23.73
C LEU A 494 -22.64 11.92 23.06
N HIS A 495 -22.81 10.88 23.87
CA HIS A 495 -23.16 9.54 23.44
C HIS A 495 -24.68 9.37 23.53
N LEU A 496 -25.31 9.12 22.38
CA LEU A 496 -26.74 8.88 22.26
C LEU A 496 -26.96 7.44 21.78
N THR A 497 -27.88 6.71 22.40
CA THR A 497 -28.29 5.38 21.96
C THR A 497 -29.80 5.30 21.81
N LEU A 498 -30.25 4.76 20.69
CA LEU A 498 -31.66 4.48 20.42
C LEU A 498 -31.83 2.98 20.18
N ALA A 499 -32.59 2.31 21.04
CA ALA A 499 -32.97 0.92 20.85
C ALA A 499 -34.46 0.83 20.48
N VAL A 500 -34.76 0.06 19.44
CA VAL A 500 -36.11 -0.10 18.89
C VAL A 500 -36.44 -1.57 18.84
N THR A 501 -37.64 -1.96 19.25
CA THR A 501 -38.16 -3.32 19.07
C THR A 501 -39.45 -3.24 18.29
N THR A 502 -39.60 -4.06 17.25
CA THR A 502 -40.82 -4.05 16.43
C THR A 502 -42.06 -4.39 17.25
N ALA A 503 -43.25 -4.08 16.74
CA ALA A 503 -44.49 -4.59 17.31
C ALA A 503 -44.58 -6.12 17.17
N ALA A 504 -45.29 -6.77 18.10
CA ALA A 504 -45.66 -8.17 17.97
C ALA A 504 -46.60 -8.36 16.77
N ALA A 505 -46.46 -9.48 16.05
CA ALA A 505 -47.26 -9.79 14.87
C ALA A 505 -47.79 -11.22 14.93
N ARG A 506 -48.89 -11.50 14.21
CA ARG A 506 -49.41 -12.87 14.07
C ARG A 506 -48.77 -13.54 12.86
N ASP A 507 -48.37 -14.80 13.00
CA ASP A 507 -47.92 -15.62 11.89
C ASP A 507 -49.11 -16.07 11.01
N SER A 508 -48.82 -16.75 9.90
CA SER A 508 -49.83 -17.26 8.96
C SER A 508 -50.80 -18.28 9.57
N LYS A 509 -50.48 -18.83 10.76
CA LYS A 509 -51.33 -19.74 11.54
C LYS A 509 -52.10 -19.02 12.66
N GLY A 510 -51.98 -17.69 12.75
CA GLY A 510 -52.64 -16.85 13.75
C GLY A 510 -51.94 -16.80 15.11
N LYS A 511 -50.79 -17.47 15.29
CA LYS A 511 -50.03 -17.44 16.54
C LYS A 511 -49.34 -16.08 16.69
N LEU A 512 -49.49 -15.47 17.87
CA LEU A 512 -48.80 -14.22 18.19
C LEU A 512 -47.30 -14.48 18.42
N VAL A 513 -46.46 -13.75 17.72
CA VAL A 513 -45.00 -13.78 17.82
C VAL A 513 -44.54 -12.42 18.35
N ALA A 514 -43.67 -12.45 19.35
CA ALA A 514 -43.10 -11.24 19.95
C ALA A 514 -42.32 -10.43 18.91
N GLY A 515 -42.29 -9.11 19.11
CA GLY A 515 -41.47 -8.20 18.30
C GLY A 515 -40.00 -8.57 18.34
N THR A 516 -39.26 -8.17 17.31
CA THR A 516 -37.83 -8.44 17.21
C THR A 516 -37.04 -7.15 17.47
N PRO A 517 -36.01 -7.18 18.34
CA PRO A 517 -35.16 -6.02 18.56
C PRO A 517 -34.37 -5.69 17.30
N LEU A 518 -34.30 -4.40 16.98
CA LEU A 518 -33.40 -3.87 15.97
C LEU A 518 -31.99 -3.76 16.54
N VAL A 519 -31.01 -3.67 15.65
CA VAL A 519 -29.65 -3.26 16.00
C VAL A 519 -29.72 -1.84 16.60
N PRO A 520 -29.29 -1.63 17.85
CA PRO A 520 -29.32 -0.31 18.48
C PRO A 520 -28.54 0.72 17.67
N LYS A 521 -29.09 1.93 17.53
CA LYS A 521 -28.42 3.03 16.84
C LYS A 521 -27.70 3.91 17.87
N GLY A 522 -26.38 3.74 17.95
CA GLY A 522 -25.49 4.64 18.67
C GLY A 522 -25.05 5.84 17.81
N VAL A 523 -24.91 7.01 18.42
CA VAL A 523 -24.39 8.24 17.79
C VAL A 523 -23.50 8.97 18.78
N ASP A 524 -22.23 9.14 18.41
CA ASP A 524 -21.26 9.91 19.17
C ASP A 524 -21.09 11.29 18.54
N ILE A 525 -21.52 12.33 19.27
CA ILE A 525 -21.41 13.72 18.82
C ILE A 525 -20.22 14.36 19.55
N PRO A 526 -19.11 14.68 18.86
CA PRO A 526 -18.02 15.44 19.45
C PRO A 526 -18.53 16.81 19.92
N THR A 527 -18.27 17.15 21.19
CA THR A 527 -18.70 18.42 21.79
C THR A 527 -17.58 19.03 22.66
N VAL A 528 -17.78 20.27 23.09
CA VAL A 528 -16.83 21.00 23.93
C VAL A 528 -17.56 21.56 25.14
N ILE A 529 -17.05 21.24 26.33
CA ILE A 529 -17.44 21.87 27.58
C ILE A 529 -16.64 23.16 27.68
N ASN A 530 -17.32 24.28 27.49
CA ASN A 530 -16.73 25.61 27.52
C ASN A 530 -16.42 26.01 28.97
N PRO A 531 -15.46 26.92 29.17
CA PRO A 531 -15.26 27.51 30.48
C PRO A 531 -16.52 28.30 30.93
N PRO A 532 -16.62 28.61 32.24
CA PRO A 532 -17.69 29.45 32.78
C PRO A 532 -17.79 30.79 32.03
N ALA A 533 -18.95 31.45 32.10
CA ALA A 533 -19.15 32.73 31.43
C ALA A 533 -18.11 33.78 31.90
N GLY A 534 -17.60 34.58 30.96
CA GLY A 534 -16.59 35.62 31.20
C GLY A 534 -15.14 35.17 31.14
N TYR A 535 -14.85 33.88 30.90
CA TYR A 535 -13.50 33.39 30.60
C TYR A 535 -13.26 33.27 29.09
N PRO A 536 -12.02 33.47 28.63
CA PRO A 536 -11.66 33.23 27.22
C PRO A 536 -11.72 31.73 26.91
N GLN A 537 -12.01 31.40 25.65
CA GLN A 537 -12.01 30.02 25.15
C GLN A 537 -10.70 29.75 24.41
N VAL A 538 -10.19 28.54 24.57
CA VAL A 538 -8.97 28.07 23.91
C VAL A 538 -9.34 26.95 22.94
N GLN A 539 -8.76 26.97 21.75
CA GLN A 539 -8.91 25.89 20.78
C GLN A 539 -8.57 24.55 21.45
N PRO A 540 -9.47 23.55 21.40
CA PRO A 540 -9.34 22.35 22.21
C PRO A 540 -8.26 21.39 21.70
N ARG A 541 -7.79 21.51 20.45
CA ARG A 541 -6.83 20.59 19.82
C ARG A 541 -5.87 21.34 18.90
N VAL A 542 -4.62 20.88 18.86
CA VAL A 542 -3.61 21.32 17.89
C VAL A 542 -2.80 20.15 17.36
N ASP A 543 -2.38 20.23 16.11
CA ASP A 543 -1.44 19.30 15.50
C ASP A 543 -0.08 19.99 15.27
N PHE A 544 0.98 19.42 15.84
CA PHE A 544 2.35 19.88 15.58
C PHE A 544 2.87 19.43 14.21
N GLY A 545 2.12 18.58 13.50
CA GLY A 545 2.50 18.02 12.21
C GLY A 545 3.64 17.01 12.35
N THR A 546 4.46 16.91 11.30
CA THR A 546 5.59 15.96 11.27
C THR A 546 6.88 16.61 11.76
N VAL A 547 7.47 16.06 12.83
CA VAL A 547 8.80 16.45 13.33
C VAL A 547 9.81 15.39 12.86
N THR A 548 10.81 15.83 12.09
CA THR A 548 11.84 14.94 11.57
C THR A 548 13.13 15.09 12.38
N GLY A 549 13.60 13.99 12.97
CA GLY A 549 14.79 13.97 13.81
C GLY A 549 14.55 14.44 15.24
N ALA A 550 15.60 14.99 15.86
CA ALA A 550 15.51 15.67 17.15
C ALA A 550 15.40 17.17 16.89
N GLY A 551 14.60 17.89 17.68
CA GLY A 551 14.36 19.31 17.48
C GLY A 551 13.09 19.81 18.15
N GLU A 552 12.63 20.98 17.69
CA GLU A 552 11.45 21.67 18.21
C GLU A 552 10.43 21.94 17.10
N ALA A 553 9.15 21.91 17.45
CA ALA A 553 8.06 22.32 16.57
C ALA A 553 7.12 23.25 17.33
N THR A 554 6.76 24.39 16.74
CA THR A 554 5.88 25.39 17.37
C THR A 554 4.56 25.51 16.63
N VAL A 555 3.46 25.51 17.36
CA VAL A 555 2.10 25.72 16.85
C VAL A 555 1.38 26.81 17.66
N ASN A 556 0.52 27.59 17.02
CA ASN A 556 -0.26 28.63 17.68
C ASN A 556 -1.68 28.15 17.98
N VAL A 557 -2.03 28.07 19.26
CA VAL A 557 -3.38 27.74 19.72
C VAL A 557 -4.23 29.00 19.69
N ARG A 558 -5.38 28.95 19.01
CA ARG A 558 -6.30 30.10 18.94
C ARG A 558 -7.01 30.35 20.27
N ILE A 559 -7.15 31.62 20.64
CA ILE A 559 -7.88 32.12 21.81
C ILE A 559 -9.02 33.01 21.32
N THR A 560 -10.21 32.86 21.90
CA THR A 560 -11.39 33.69 21.60
C THR A 560 -12.05 34.25 22.86
N GLY A 561 -12.51 35.50 22.80
CA GLY A 561 -13.10 36.24 23.93
C GLY A 561 -12.06 36.89 24.86
N ALA A 562 -12.46 37.89 25.64
CA ALA A 562 -11.52 38.63 26.50
C ALA A 562 -11.00 37.81 27.68
N GLY A 563 -9.70 37.98 27.97
CA GLY A 563 -9.06 37.39 29.15
C GLY A 563 -7.56 37.26 29.03
N CYS A 564 -7.00 36.39 29.87
CA CYS A 564 -5.57 36.15 30.02
C CYS A 564 -5.32 34.64 29.99
N VAL A 565 -4.43 34.17 29.10
CA VAL A 565 -4.16 32.75 28.84
C VAL A 565 -2.67 32.43 28.92
N TRP A 566 -2.28 31.38 29.64
CA TRP A 566 -0.88 30.95 29.81
C TRP A 566 -0.75 29.43 30.09
N VAL A 567 0.47 28.90 30.05
CA VAL A 567 0.81 27.51 30.37
C VAL A 567 1.85 27.47 31.50
N GLU A 568 1.54 26.85 32.63
CA GLU A 568 2.49 26.78 33.74
C GLU A 568 3.68 25.84 33.40
N PRO A 569 4.94 26.17 33.73
CA PRO A 569 6.10 25.39 33.29
C PRO A 569 6.16 23.97 33.87
N GLN A 570 5.63 23.78 35.08
CA GLN A 570 5.67 22.50 35.78
C GLN A 570 4.40 21.70 35.54
N GLY A 571 4.53 20.49 34.99
CA GLY A 571 3.43 19.51 34.90
C GLY A 571 2.32 19.86 33.92
N ALA A 572 2.47 20.89 33.08
CA ALA A 572 1.45 21.27 32.11
C ALA A 572 1.26 20.23 31.00
N ALA A 573 2.34 19.62 30.51
CA ALA A 573 2.25 18.61 29.47
C ALA A 573 2.12 17.20 30.08
N LYS A 574 1.08 16.46 29.68
CA LYS A 574 0.93 15.03 29.97
C LYS A 574 1.02 14.27 28.66
N ILE A 575 2.09 13.49 28.51
CA ILE A 575 2.29 12.61 27.36
C ILE A 575 1.49 11.33 27.60
N ALA A 576 0.51 11.05 26.73
CA ALA A 576 -0.31 9.85 26.84
C ALA A 576 0.38 8.64 26.18
N ALA A 577 1.01 8.85 25.02
CA ALA A 577 1.86 7.87 24.35
C ALA A 577 2.86 8.58 23.43
N ALA A 578 4.07 8.04 23.31
CA ALA A 578 5.10 8.56 22.41
C ALA A 578 6.18 7.50 22.13
N PRO A 579 6.77 7.50 20.92
CA PRO A 579 7.83 6.57 20.57
C PRO A 579 9.17 6.92 21.25
N ALA A 580 9.34 8.17 21.72
CA ALA A 580 10.51 8.61 22.48
C ALA A 580 10.15 9.03 23.91
N GLU A 581 11.12 8.91 24.81
CA GLU A 581 11.04 9.46 26.17
C GLU A 581 11.52 10.92 26.21
N GLY A 582 11.12 11.65 27.25
CA GLY A 582 11.59 13.02 27.49
C GLY A 582 10.92 14.10 26.62
N LEU A 583 9.86 13.77 25.88
CA LEU A 583 9.05 14.77 25.19
C LEU A 583 8.45 15.77 26.18
N SER A 584 8.47 17.05 25.83
CA SER A 584 7.84 18.11 26.62
C SER A 584 7.21 19.16 25.72
N VAL A 585 6.22 19.88 26.25
CA VAL A 585 5.60 21.01 25.55
C VAL A 585 5.69 22.23 26.45
N THR A 586 6.19 23.34 25.90
CA THR A 586 6.34 24.62 26.61
C THR A 586 5.60 25.74 25.90
N SER A 587 5.49 26.90 26.55
CA SER A 587 4.97 28.13 25.94
C SER A 587 5.80 29.32 26.41
N SER A 588 5.92 30.36 25.58
CA SER A 588 6.50 31.63 26.00
C SER A 588 5.60 32.37 27.00
N ALA A 589 4.28 32.18 26.92
CA ALA A 589 3.33 32.67 27.92
C ALA A 589 3.25 31.65 29.06
N SER A 590 4.14 31.82 30.03
CA SER A 590 4.41 30.79 31.06
C SER A 590 3.86 31.11 32.45
N SER A 591 3.32 32.30 32.64
CA SER A 591 2.77 32.76 33.92
C SER A 591 1.62 33.73 33.70
N ARG A 592 0.93 34.11 34.78
CA ARG A 592 -0.14 35.11 34.72
C ARG A 592 0.37 36.48 34.27
N GLU A 593 1.61 36.82 34.58
CA GLU A 593 2.25 38.09 34.22
C GLU A 593 2.66 38.14 32.75
N SER A 594 3.09 36.99 32.21
CA SER A 594 3.50 36.80 30.81
C SER A 594 2.38 36.28 29.91
N CYS A 595 1.14 36.26 30.39
CA CYS A 595 0.01 35.67 29.67
C CYS A 595 -0.32 36.44 28.40
N ILE A 596 -0.94 35.74 27.45
CA ILE A 596 -1.54 36.35 26.26
C ILE A 596 -2.84 37.03 26.68
N LYS A 597 -2.89 38.36 26.59
CA LYS A 597 -4.07 39.18 26.88
C LYS A 597 -4.89 39.39 25.61
N THR A 598 -6.18 39.18 25.72
CA THR A 598 -7.16 39.33 24.64
C THR A 598 -8.29 40.25 25.09
N SER A 599 -8.87 41.01 24.16
CA SER A 599 -9.92 42.01 24.41
C SER A 599 -11.17 41.69 23.59
N ASP A 600 -12.35 42.09 24.09
CA ASP A 600 -13.61 41.83 23.41
C ASP A 600 -13.70 42.61 22.09
N GLY A 601 -13.92 41.90 20.97
CA GLY A 601 -14.03 42.50 19.64
C GLY A 601 -12.70 42.85 18.95
N GLY A 602 -11.55 42.48 19.53
CA GLY A 602 -10.24 42.54 18.88
C GLY A 602 -9.87 41.23 18.16
N ASP A 603 -8.73 41.22 17.44
CA ASP A 603 -8.20 40.03 16.74
C ASP A 603 -8.07 38.82 17.69
N ASP A 604 -8.37 37.62 17.18
CA ASP A 604 -8.19 36.34 17.88
C ASP A 604 -6.76 36.24 18.44
N GLY A 605 -6.61 36.00 19.74
CA GLY A 605 -5.30 35.81 20.38
C GLY A 605 -4.64 34.50 19.98
N GLN A 606 -3.31 34.42 20.02
CA GLN A 606 -2.55 33.21 19.73
C GLN A 606 -1.61 32.84 20.87
N LEU A 607 -1.76 31.62 21.40
CA LEU A 607 -0.87 31.03 22.40
C LEU A 607 0.14 30.10 21.70
N PRO A 608 1.43 30.45 21.61
CA PRO A 608 2.43 29.58 21.01
C PRO A 608 2.74 28.40 21.95
N LEU A 609 2.61 27.17 21.46
CA LEU A 609 3.08 25.96 22.11
C LEU A 609 4.27 25.40 21.33
N THR A 610 5.34 25.01 22.02
CA THR A 610 6.53 24.40 21.41
C THR A 610 6.71 22.99 21.95
N LEU A 611 6.65 22.00 21.07
CA LEU A 611 6.99 20.60 21.34
C LEU A 611 8.50 20.41 21.22
N HIS A 612 9.11 19.81 22.24
CA HIS A 612 10.53 19.48 22.31
C HIS A 612 10.71 17.97 22.13
N VAL A 613 11.46 17.57 21.11
CA VAL A 613 11.77 16.18 20.77
C VAL A 613 13.27 15.94 20.98
N PRO A 614 13.69 15.38 22.12
CA PRO A 614 15.11 15.29 22.48
C PRO A 614 15.89 14.27 21.64
N ASN A 615 15.23 13.22 21.16
CA ASN A 615 15.85 12.11 20.43
C ASN A 615 15.02 11.77 19.19
N GLN A 616 15.68 11.33 18.12
CA GLN A 616 14.97 10.88 16.93
C GLN A 616 14.19 9.58 17.21
N ALA A 617 12.92 9.56 16.84
CA ALA A 617 12.09 8.37 16.91
C ALA A 617 11.07 8.37 15.77
N ARG A 618 10.44 7.21 15.57
CA ARG A 618 9.37 7.04 14.60
C ARG A 618 8.08 6.63 15.31
N GLY A 619 6.98 7.29 14.98
CA GLY A 619 5.66 6.98 15.54
C GLY A 619 4.87 8.23 15.92
N GLU A 620 3.79 8.05 16.68
CA GLU A 620 2.88 9.14 17.05
C GLU A 620 3.10 9.57 18.49
N ALA A 621 3.17 10.88 18.72
CA ALA A 621 3.18 11.46 20.06
C ALA A 621 1.83 12.14 20.32
N ASN A 622 1.13 11.69 21.36
CA ASN A 622 -0.18 12.20 21.74
C ASN A 622 -0.19 12.65 23.20
N GLY A 623 -0.89 13.74 23.50
CA GLY A 623 -1.00 14.22 24.87
C GLY A 623 -1.98 15.36 25.10
N THR A 624 -1.81 16.00 26.24
CA THR A 624 -2.51 17.24 26.64
C THR A 624 -1.54 18.25 27.19
N VAL A 625 -1.80 19.53 26.90
CA VAL A 625 -1.21 20.67 27.61
C VAL A 625 -2.30 21.33 28.45
N THR A 626 -2.05 21.47 29.75
CA THR A 626 -2.94 22.18 30.67
C THR A 626 -2.71 23.68 30.50
N VAL A 627 -3.68 24.37 29.93
CA VAL A 627 -3.71 25.82 29.74
C VAL A 627 -4.53 26.46 30.86
N LYS A 628 -4.03 27.55 31.43
CA LYS A 628 -4.75 28.37 32.40
C LYS A 628 -5.44 29.52 31.70
N VAL A 629 -6.70 29.75 32.06
CA VAL A 629 -7.49 30.89 31.57
C VAL A 629 -8.02 31.71 32.74
N ALA A 630 -7.92 33.04 32.64
CA ALA A 630 -8.45 33.98 33.61
C ALA A 630 -9.29 35.07 32.94
N LYS A 631 -10.28 35.60 33.67
CA LYS A 631 -11.14 36.69 33.21
C LYS A 631 -10.34 37.98 33.02
N ALA A 632 -10.79 38.81 32.09
CA ALA A 632 -10.18 40.11 31.79
C ALA A 632 -10.22 41.09 32.97
N ASP A 633 -11.27 41.03 33.79
CA ASP A 633 -11.45 41.87 34.98
C ASP A 633 -10.59 41.42 36.18
N GLY A 634 -9.87 40.30 36.05
CA GLY A 634 -9.06 39.71 37.11
C GLY A 634 -9.85 39.10 38.27
N LYS A 635 -11.19 39.09 38.21
CA LYS A 635 -12.07 38.58 39.28
C LYS A 635 -12.35 37.09 39.10
N GLY A 636 -12.19 36.33 40.18
CA GLY A 636 -12.39 34.88 40.21
C GLY A 636 -11.13 34.08 39.92
N ASP A 637 -11.21 32.78 40.20
CA ASP A 637 -10.04 31.89 40.13
C ASP A 637 -9.74 31.47 38.68
N PRO A 638 -8.45 31.35 38.30
CA PRO A 638 -8.07 30.78 37.01
C PRO A 638 -8.65 29.38 36.81
N GLN A 639 -9.13 29.10 35.60
CA GLN A 639 -9.62 27.77 35.23
C GLN A 639 -8.55 27.04 34.42
N SER A 640 -8.48 25.71 34.60
CA SER A 640 -7.64 24.84 33.78
C SER A 640 -8.44 24.32 32.58
N MET A 641 -7.82 24.33 31.40
CA MET A 641 -8.34 23.76 30.17
C MET A 641 -7.28 22.85 29.54
N ASP A 642 -7.66 21.63 29.15
CA ASP A 642 -6.73 20.73 28.48
C ASP A 642 -6.81 20.91 26.96
N VAL A 643 -5.71 21.38 26.36
CA VAL A 643 -5.52 21.42 24.90
C VAL A 643 -4.87 20.12 24.46
N GLN A 644 -5.52 19.39 23.57
CA GLN A 644 -4.99 18.14 23.04
C GLN A 644 -3.91 18.45 22.00
N PHE A 645 -2.86 17.64 21.96
CA PHE A 645 -1.92 17.71 20.87
C PHE A 645 -1.61 16.35 20.26
N THR A 646 -1.30 16.38 18.97
CA THR A 646 -0.75 15.27 18.20
C THR A 646 0.55 15.72 17.54
N ALA A 647 1.46 14.78 17.28
CA ALA A 647 2.64 14.99 16.46
C ALA A 647 3.09 13.67 15.83
N SER A 648 3.44 13.68 14.55
CA SER A 648 4.07 12.55 13.88
C SER A 648 5.58 12.70 13.97
N LEU A 649 6.29 11.71 14.51
CA LEU A 649 7.74 11.70 14.59
C LEU A 649 8.32 10.83 13.47
N ALA A 650 9.30 11.35 12.76
CA ALA A 650 10.02 10.67 11.69
C ALA A 650 11.53 10.75 11.93
N LYS A 651 12.27 9.72 11.53
CA LYS A 651 13.75 9.74 11.56
C LYS A 651 14.31 10.52 10.37
N THR A 652 15.44 11.19 10.54
CA THR A 652 16.17 11.76 9.41
C THR A 652 16.73 10.61 8.56
N GLN A 653 16.40 10.55 7.28
CA GLN A 653 17.01 9.55 6.39
C GLN A 653 18.53 9.82 6.29
N ASN A 654 19.34 8.75 6.37
CA ASN A 654 20.78 8.82 6.16
C ASN A 654 21.08 9.14 4.68
N ALA A 655 21.05 10.42 4.32
CA ALA A 655 21.22 10.92 2.95
C ALA A 655 22.49 10.38 2.25
N ALA A 656 23.53 10.07 3.02
CA ALA A 656 24.77 9.48 2.52
C ALA A 656 24.57 8.11 1.86
N ASN A 657 23.78 7.22 2.45
CA ASN A 657 23.56 5.86 1.91
C ASN A 657 22.62 5.89 0.69
N THR A 658 21.59 6.74 0.72
CA THR A 658 20.69 6.92 -0.43
C THR A 658 21.43 7.52 -1.63
N LEU A 659 22.30 8.52 -1.40
CA LEU A 659 23.15 9.09 -2.45
C LEU A 659 24.11 8.05 -3.01
N LEU A 660 24.74 7.23 -2.17
CA LEU A 660 25.65 6.17 -2.61
C LEU A 660 24.93 5.12 -3.47
N GLY A 661 23.71 4.74 -3.10
CA GLY A 661 22.87 3.81 -3.86
C GLY A 661 22.46 4.36 -5.22
N VAL A 662 22.05 5.64 -5.28
CA VAL A 662 21.71 6.32 -6.55
C VAL A 662 22.94 6.44 -7.45
N LEU A 663 24.11 6.82 -6.90
CA LEU A 663 25.36 6.89 -7.65
C LEU A 663 25.79 5.52 -8.17
N ALA A 664 25.66 4.46 -7.35
CA ALA A 664 25.96 3.10 -7.77
C ALA A 664 25.02 2.65 -8.91
N ALA A 665 23.73 2.92 -8.82
CA ALA A 665 22.76 2.59 -9.89
C ALA A 665 23.05 3.37 -11.18
N LEU A 666 23.38 4.67 -11.08
CA LEU A 666 23.72 5.52 -12.22
C LEU A 666 24.99 5.05 -12.94
N LEU A 667 25.99 4.55 -12.20
CA LEU A 667 27.23 4.02 -12.76
C LEU A 667 27.06 2.60 -13.32
N LEU A 668 26.40 1.70 -12.58
CA LEU A 668 26.26 0.30 -12.96
C LEU A 668 25.27 0.11 -14.11
N GLY A 669 24.22 0.94 -14.20
CA GLY A 669 23.21 0.89 -15.25
C GLY A 669 23.78 0.86 -16.68
N PRO A 670 24.64 1.81 -17.09
CA PRO A 670 25.28 1.80 -18.40
C PRO A 670 26.53 0.91 -18.50
N LEU A 671 27.29 0.72 -17.42
CA LEU A 671 28.54 -0.05 -17.46
C LEU A 671 28.31 -1.56 -17.64
N ILE A 672 27.25 -2.12 -17.05
CA ILE A 672 26.94 -3.55 -17.16
C ILE A 672 26.64 -3.96 -18.62
N PRO A 673 25.72 -3.29 -19.36
CA PRO A 673 25.47 -3.60 -20.77
C PRO A 673 26.71 -3.43 -21.66
N LEU A 674 27.52 -2.38 -21.43
CA LEU A 674 28.76 -2.15 -22.18
C LEU A 674 29.79 -3.25 -21.91
N GLY A 675 29.94 -3.68 -20.66
CA GLY A 675 30.80 -4.79 -20.27
C GLY A 675 30.36 -6.10 -20.92
N LEU A 676 29.06 -6.39 -20.91
CA LEU A 676 28.49 -7.57 -21.57
C LEU A 676 28.70 -7.54 -23.09
N ALA A 677 28.55 -6.38 -23.74
CA ALA A 677 28.82 -6.22 -25.18
C ALA A 677 30.29 -6.50 -25.53
N TYR A 678 31.23 -5.96 -24.74
CA TYR A 678 32.67 -6.23 -24.91
C TYR A 678 33.01 -7.70 -24.67
N LEU A 679 32.39 -8.34 -23.67
CA LEU A 679 32.58 -9.76 -23.38
C LEU A 679 32.08 -10.64 -24.54
N ALA A 680 30.90 -10.34 -25.09
CA ALA A 680 30.36 -11.04 -26.25
C ALA A 680 31.24 -10.87 -27.50
N LYS A 681 31.75 -9.65 -27.73
CA LYS A 681 32.64 -9.36 -28.86
C LYS A 681 34.01 -10.01 -28.69
N TRP A 682 34.55 -10.01 -27.47
CA TRP A 682 35.70 -10.82 -27.14
C TRP A 682 35.38 -12.26 -27.50
N TRP A 683 34.35 -12.89 -26.93
CA TRP A 683 33.99 -14.29 -27.18
C TRP A 683 33.94 -14.68 -28.66
N THR A 684 33.36 -13.82 -29.51
CA THR A 684 33.15 -14.06 -30.96
C THR A 684 34.33 -13.71 -31.87
N ALA A 685 35.28 -12.87 -31.44
CA ALA A 685 36.45 -12.49 -32.24
C ALA A 685 37.49 -13.61 -32.35
N ARG A 686 37.19 -14.67 -33.12
CA ARG A 686 38.08 -15.82 -33.36
C ARG A 686 38.22 -16.08 -34.86
N ILE A 687 39.38 -16.56 -35.27
CA ILE A 687 39.62 -17.08 -36.63
C ILE A 687 38.84 -18.40 -36.76
N PRO A 688 38.00 -18.58 -37.79
CA PRO A 688 37.21 -19.79 -37.98
C PRO A 688 38.06 -21.06 -38.05
N ALA A 689 37.54 -22.17 -37.51
CA ALA A 689 38.15 -23.50 -37.55
C ALA A 689 38.10 -24.08 -38.98
N ARG A 690 39.02 -23.66 -39.84
CA ARG A 690 39.18 -24.16 -41.20
C ARG A 690 40.66 -24.33 -41.48
N SER A 691 41.01 -25.44 -42.12
CA SER A 691 42.36 -25.74 -42.56
C SER A 691 42.92 -24.61 -43.42
N LEU A 692 44.14 -24.17 -43.08
CA LEU A 692 44.83 -23.07 -43.72
C LEU A 692 46.22 -23.53 -44.14
N ARG A 693 46.64 -23.11 -45.32
CA ARG A 693 48.01 -23.22 -45.83
C ARG A 693 48.58 -21.82 -45.93
N ALA A 694 49.82 -21.65 -45.50
CA ALA A 694 50.50 -20.36 -45.53
C ALA A 694 51.84 -20.49 -46.23
N GLN A 695 52.14 -19.52 -47.09
CA GLN A 695 53.43 -19.42 -47.77
C GLN A 695 53.90 -17.98 -47.71
N ALA A 696 55.12 -17.76 -47.19
CA ALA A 696 55.83 -16.51 -47.31
C ALA A 696 56.73 -16.58 -48.55
N ILE A 697 56.56 -15.64 -49.48
CA ILE A 697 57.25 -15.60 -50.77
C ILE A 697 58.03 -14.29 -50.86
N PRO A 698 59.37 -14.33 -50.82
CA PRO A 698 60.20 -13.16 -51.10
C PRO A 698 60.02 -12.73 -52.56
N VAL A 699 59.79 -11.44 -52.78
CA VAL A 699 59.59 -10.85 -54.11
C VAL A 699 60.38 -9.56 -54.24
N THR A 700 60.78 -9.25 -55.46
CA THR A 700 61.46 -7.99 -55.83
C THR A 700 60.63 -7.28 -56.88
N ILE A 701 60.51 -5.96 -56.77
CA ILE A 701 59.73 -5.12 -57.68
C ILE A 701 60.67 -4.43 -58.64
N SER A 702 60.56 -4.75 -59.93
CA SER A 702 61.33 -4.11 -61.00
C SER A 702 60.38 -3.38 -61.93
N GLY A 703 60.35 -2.05 -61.83
CA GLY A 703 59.38 -1.22 -62.54
C GLY A 703 57.93 -1.55 -62.11
N SER A 704 57.10 -1.97 -63.06
CA SER A 704 55.72 -2.42 -62.82
C SER A 704 55.59 -3.93 -62.64
N SER A 705 56.70 -4.69 -62.69
CA SER A 705 56.69 -6.15 -62.65
C SER A 705 57.08 -6.66 -61.26
N VAL A 706 56.32 -7.63 -60.75
CA VAL A 706 56.68 -8.37 -59.54
C VAL A 706 57.47 -9.61 -59.94
N LEU A 707 58.70 -9.71 -59.42
CA LEU A 707 59.62 -10.79 -59.72
C LEU A 707 59.80 -11.69 -58.50
N ARG A 708 59.85 -13.00 -58.74
CA ARG A 708 60.28 -14.02 -57.79
C ARG A 708 61.51 -14.71 -58.37
N ASP A 709 62.61 -14.69 -57.62
CA ASP A 709 63.88 -15.32 -58.05
C ASP A 709 64.38 -14.86 -59.44
N GLY A 710 64.01 -13.64 -59.85
CA GLY A 710 64.39 -13.03 -61.13
C GLY A 710 63.39 -13.22 -62.28
N GLU A 711 62.36 -14.06 -62.11
CA GLU A 711 61.31 -14.34 -63.11
C GLU A 711 59.96 -13.70 -62.71
N PRO A 712 59.02 -13.49 -63.65
CA PRO A 712 57.68 -13.01 -63.34
C PRO A 712 56.99 -13.85 -62.26
N PHE A 713 56.32 -13.20 -61.31
CA PHE A 713 55.69 -13.88 -60.18
C PHE A 713 54.71 -14.98 -60.63
N ALA A 714 55.03 -16.21 -60.26
CA ALA A 714 54.16 -17.37 -60.36
C ALA A 714 54.30 -18.23 -59.10
N PHE A 715 53.26 -19.01 -58.79
CA PHE A 715 53.35 -20.05 -57.76
C PHE A 715 54.14 -21.25 -58.31
N ALA A 716 55.08 -21.75 -57.52
CA ALA A 716 55.77 -23.00 -57.79
C ALA A 716 54.92 -24.19 -57.31
N ASP A 717 55.10 -25.37 -57.92
CA ASP A 717 54.41 -26.61 -57.53
C ASP A 717 54.67 -27.01 -56.06
N THR A 718 55.72 -26.46 -55.44
CA THR A 718 56.11 -26.68 -54.04
C THR A 718 55.55 -25.63 -53.07
N ASP A 719 54.84 -24.61 -53.54
CA ASP A 719 54.23 -23.60 -52.68
C ASP A 719 52.96 -24.10 -52.02
N LEU A 720 52.63 -23.52 -50.86
CA LEU A 720 51.38 -23.80 -50.13
C LEU A 720 51.20 -25.31 -49.84
N VAL A 721 52.31 -26.02 -49.61
CA VAL A 721 52.31 -27.42 -49.15
C VAL A 721 52.23 -27.50 -47.62
N ARG A 722 52.71 -26.46 -46.91
CA ARG A 722 52.71 -26.39 -45.44
C ARG A 722 51.32 -26.04 -44.89
N MET A 723 50.75 -26.96 -44.12
CA MET A 723 49.53 -26.71 -43.34
C MET A 723 49.87 -25.92 -42.07
N VAL A 724 49.08 -24.90 -41.75
CA VAL A 724 49.22 -24.08 -40.54
C VAL A 724 48.67 -24.87 -39.34
N PRO A 725 49.48 -25.15 -38.30
CA PRO A 725 49.02 -25.79 -37.08
C PRO A 725 47.95 -24.97 -36.35
N GLY A 726 47.15 -25.61 -35.49
CA GLY A 726 46.17 -24.90 -34.65
C GLY A 726 44.89 -24.46 -35.35
N THR A 727 44.63 -24.92 -36.58
CA THR A 727 43.46 -24.56 -37.39
C THR A 727 42.25 -25.50 -37.22
N ALA A 728 42.40 -26.56 -36.42
CA ALA A 728 41.33 -27.54 -36.14
C ALA A 728 40.19 -26.99 -35.26
N ALA A 729 40.43 -25.91 -34.52
CA ALA A 729 39.44 -25.23 -33.69
C ALA A 729 39.54 -23.71 -33.92
N ALA A 730 38.49 -22.98 -33.54
CA ALA A 730 38.48 -21.53 -33.71
C ALA A 730 39.52 -20.90 -32.78
N SER A 731 40.55 -20.27 -33.36
CA SER A 731 41.70 -19.75 -32.62
C SER A 731 41.73 -18.24 -32.58
N ARG A 732 42.36 -17.67 -31.55
CA ARG A 732 42.66 -16.24 -31.45
C ARG A 732 44.06 -15.88 -31.89
N HIS A 733 44.92 -16.88 -32.01
CA HIS A 733 46.32 -16.76 -32.34
C HIS A 733 46.68 -17.90 -33.28
N LEU A 734 47.32 -17.58 -34.41
CA LEU A 734 47.92 -18.58 -35.29
C LEU A 734 49.34 -18.16 -35.59
N ASP A 735 50.28 -19.07 -35.37
CA ASP A 735 51.65 -18.92 -35.81
C ASP A 735 51.75 -19.50 -37.22
N LEU A 736 52.11 -18.64 -38.18
CA LEU A 736 52.30 -19.05 -39.56
C LEU A 736 53.69 -19.65 -39.80
N GLY A 737 54.59 -19.58 -38.82
CA GLY A 737 56.02 -19.91 -38.90
C GLY A 737 56.86 -18.74 -39.41
N ASP A 738 58.18 -18.89 -39.35
CA ASP A 738 59.15 -17.87 -39.81
C ASP A 738 59.00 -16.50 -39.11
N GLY A 739 58.47 -16.52 -37.87
CA GLY A 739 58.25 -15.34 -37.04
C GLY A 739 56.94 -14.59 -37.31
N ILE A 740 56.07 -15.08 -38.20
CA ILE A 740 54.84 -14.39 -38.59
C ILE A 740 53.65 -14.88 -37.74
N SER A 741 53.00 -13.97 -37.02
CA SER A 741 51.82 -14.28 -36.19
C SER A 741 50.54 -13.61 -36.70
N LEU A 742 49.40 -14.27 -36.46
CA LEU A 742 48.05 -13.75 -36.68
C LEU A 742 47.31 -13.67 -35.34
N ASP A 743 47.03 -12.45 -34.88
CA ASP A 743 46.42 -12.18 -33.56
C ASP A 743 45.06 -11.48 -33.69
N THR A 744 44.01 -12.10 -33.15
CA THR A 744 42.67 -11.49 -33.13
C THR A 744 42.56 -10.33 -32.14
N ARG A 745 41.91 -9.26 -32.55
CA ARG A 745 41.68 -8.04 -31.76
C ARG A 745 40.21 -7.64 -31.81
N VAL A 746 39.72 -7.14 -30.68
CA VAL A 746 38.32 -6.70 -30.50
C VAL A 746 38.13 -5.24 -30.95
N GLY A 747 39.19 -4.42 -31.01
CA GLY A 747 39.08 -3.00 -31.36
C GLY A 747 38.45 -2.14 -30.24
N ARG A 748 38.41 -0.81 -30.45
CA ARG A 748 38.00 0.19 -29.44
C ARG A 748 36.49 0.45 -29.34
N SER A 749 35.69 -0.06 -30.26
CA SER A 749 34.24 0.09 -30.24
C SER A 749 33.58 -1.21 -29.78
N PRO A 750 32.64 -1.16 -28.81
CA PRO A 750 31.82 -2.33 -28.47
C PRO A 750 30.88 -2.72 -29.61
N PHE A 751 30.61 -1.80 -30.55
CA PHE A 751 29.76 -2.01 -31.72
C PHE A 751 30.63 -2.26 -32.96
N GLY A 752 30.53 -3.43 -33.59
CA GLY A 752 31.28 -3.84 -34.79
C GLY A 752 31.97 -5.21 -34.64
N THR A 753 32.63 -5.70 -35.70
CA THR A 753 33.37 -6.98 -35.69
C THR A 753 34.79 -6.83 -35.14
N GLY A 754 35.38 -7.95 -34.70
CA GLY A 754 36.82 -8.03 -34.46
C GLY A 754 37.61 -8.09 -35.78
N TYR A 755 38.94 -8.03 -35.69
CA TYR A 755 39.87 -8.16 -36.82
C TYR A 755 41.09 -9.01 -36.42
N VAL A 756 41.91 -9.38 -37.38
CA VAL A 756 43.19 -10.07 -37.19
C VAL A 756 44.32 -9.11 -37.51
N GLN A 757 45.28 -9.00 -36.61
CA GLN A 757 46.53 -8.30 -36.80
C GLN A 757 47.57 -9.31 -37.25
N ALA A 758 48.14 -9.14 -38.43
CA ALA A 758 49.21 -9.96 -38.95
C ALA A 758 50.54 -9.20 -38.82
N SER A 759 51.47 -9.75 -38.05
CA SER A 759 52.72 -9.09 -37.67
C SER A 759 53.91 -10.03 -37.79
N ALA A 760 55.07 -9.49 -38.13
CA ALA A 760 56.35 -10.20 -38.06
C ALA A 760 57.45 -9.28 -37.50
N PRO A 761 58.36 -9.77 -36.63
CA PRO A 761 59.40 -8.95 -36.03
C PRO A 761 60.24 -8.19 -37.06
N GLY A 762 60.47 -6.90 -36.81
CA GLY A 762 61.32 -6.06 -37.67
C GLY A 762 60.71 -5.69 -39.02
N THR A 763 59.44 -6.02 -39.27
CA THR A 763 58.76 -5.69 -40.53
C THR A 763 57.57 -4.77 -40.29
N VAL A 764 57.15 -4.08 -41.35
CA VAL A 764 55.85 -3.41 -41.46
C VAL A 764 54.99 -4.18 -42.46
N GLY A 765 53.67 -4.16 -42.29
CA GLY A 765 52.75 -4.90 -43.14
C GLY A 765 51.47 -4.17 -43.50
N ALA A 766 50.91 -4.55 -44.65
CA ALA A 766 49.61 -4.09 -45.14
C ALA A 766 48.79 -5.27 -45.68
N ALA A 767 47.48 -5.27 -45.43
CA ALA A 767 46.58 -6.27 -46.01
C ALA A 767 46.53 -6.11 -47.54
N GLY A 768 46.56 -7.22 -48.29
CA GLY A 768 46.81 -7.27 -49.74
C GLY A 768 46.11 -6.20 -50.57
N LYS A 769 44.92 -6.48 -51.10
CA LYS A 769 44.19 -5.53 -51.96
C LYS A 769 43.74 -4.25 -51.23
N SER A 770 43.38 -4.34 -49.95
CA SER A 770 42.79 -3.19 -49.23
C SER A 770 43.82 -2.19 -48.72
N GLY A 771 45.08 -2.58 -48.58
CA GLY A 771 46.13 -1.77 -47.98
C GLY A 771 45.91 -1.46 -46.49
N GLU A 772 44.96 -2.13 -45.81
CA GLU A 772 44.62 -1.81 -44.42
C GLU A 772 45.77 -2.16 -43.46
N THR A 773 46.12 -1.19 -42.61
CA THR A 773 47.13 -1.31 -41.56
C THR A 773 46.54 -1.00 -40.17
N VAL A 774 47.21 -1.44 -39.11
CA VAL A 774 46.83 -1.16 -37.72
C VAL A 774 48.05 -0.89 -36.86
N GLY A 775 47.90 0.04 -35.90
CA GLY A 775 48.94 0.36 -34.92
C GLY A 775 49.89 1.49 -35.37
N PRO A 776 50.73 1.99 -34.45
CA PRO A 776 51.73 3.02 -34.76
C PRO A 776 52.89 2.49 -35.63
N ASN A 777 53.24 1.21 -35.47
CA ASN A 777 54.04 0.47 -36.44
C ASN A 777 53.04 -0.31 -37.30
N PRO A 778 52.92 0.00 -38.60
CA PRO A 778 51.83 -0.53 -39.40
C PRO A 778 51.97 -2.04 -39.55
N ASP A 779 51.06 -2.79 -38.92
CA ASP A 779 50.85 -4.22 -39.13
C ASP A 779 49.66 -4.45 -40.06
N ALA A 780 49.63 -5.56 -40.79
CA ALA A 780 48.54 -5.84 -41.72
C ALA A 780 47.23 -6.15 -40.96
N LYS A 781 46.16 -5.43 -41.31
CA LYS A 781 44.84 -5.60 -40.69
C LYS A 781 43.93 -6.46 -41.58
N LEU A 782 43.71 -7.71 -41.16
CA LEU A 782 42.92 -8.71 -41.86
C LEU A 782 41.53 -8.90 -41.22
N PRO A 783 40.52 -9.35 -41.98
CA PRO A 783 39.25 -9.83 -41.40
C PRO A 783 39.46 -11.11 -40.58
N LEU A 784 38.52 -11.45 -39.68
CA LEU A 784 38.56 -12.70 -38.89
C LEU A 784 38.64 -13.96 -39.77
N ALA A 785 37.98 -13.94 -40.94
CA ALA A 785 38.12 -14.98 -41.95
C ALA A 785 39.36 -14.72 -42.82
N VAL A 786 40.53 -15.14 -42.32
CA VAL A 786 41.83 -14.95 -42.97
C VAL A 786 42.04 -15.86 -44.18
N HIS A 787 41.19 -16.86 -44.39
CA HIS A 787 41.29 -17.81 -45.50
C HIS A 787 41.13 -17.11 -46.85
N ASN A 788 41.95 -17.52 -47.81
CA ASN A 788 42.00 -16.97 -49.16
C ASN A 788 42.29 -15.46 -49.20
N ARG A 789 43.22 -15.02 -48.33
CA ARG A 789 43.75 -13.66 -48.24
C ARG A 789 45.26 -13.66 -48.38
N TRP A 790 45.83 -12.50 -48.68
CA TRP A 790 47.26 -12.30 -48.68
C TRP A 790 47.58 -10.93 -48.06
N PHE A 791 48.81 -10.77 -47.61
CA PHE A 791 49.31 -9.50 -47.08
C PHE A 791 50.79 -9.33 -47.38
N ILE A 792 51.25 -8.09 -47.27
CA ILE A 792 52.60 -7.67 -47.58
C ILE A 792 53.34 -7.50 -46.25
N LEU A 793 54.59 -7.95 -46.21
CA LEU A 793 55.57 -7.62 -45.19
C LEU A 793 56.79 -6.97 -45.85
N HIS A 794 57.33 -5.93 -45.25
CA HIS A 794 58.52 -5.24 -45.73
C HIS A 794 59.40 -4.86 -44.54
N ASP A 795 60.72 -5.08 -44.65
CA ASP A 795 61.68 -4.53 -43.71
C ASP A 795 61.89 -3.04 -44.03
N PRO A 796 61.47 -2.09 -43.17
CA PRO A 796 61.62 -0.67 -43.44
C PRO A 796 63.08 -0.20 -43.58
N ASN A 797 64.05 -0.99 -43.10
CA ASN A 797 65.49 -0.74 -43.27
C ASN A 797 66.09 -1.51 -44.45
N GLY A 798 65.30 -2.36 -45.11
CA GLY A 798 65.71 -3.19 -46.24
C GLY A 798 65.69 -2.46 -47.58
N ALA A 799 65.95 -3.22 -48.65
CA ALA A 799 65.94 -2.68 -50.00
C ALA A 799 64.53 -2.19 -50.40
N PRO A 800 64.41 -1.01 -51.02
CA PRO A 800 63.13 -0.32 -51.28
C PRO A 800 62.15 -1.09 -52.17
N ASP A 801 62.68 -2.00 -52.96
CA ASP A 801 62.05 -2.81 -53.99
C ASP A 801 61.81 -4.26 -53.52
N ARG A 802 62.20 -4.63 -52.29
CA ARG A 802 62.00 -5.99 -51.76
C ARG A 802 60.86 -6.05 -50.77
N ALA A 803 60.01 -7.07 -50.91
CA ALA A 803 58.95 -7.37 -49.96
C ALA A 803 58.77 -8.89 -49.82
N THR A 804 58.07 -9.31 -48.78
CA THR A 804 57.62 -10.68 -48.59
C THR A 804 56.10 -10.69 -48.71
N VAL A 805 55.59 -11.45 -49.66
CA VAL A 805 54.15 -11.68 -49.81
C VAL A 805 53.78 -12.92 -49.02
N VAL A 806 52.87 -12.78 -48.06
CA VAL A 806 52.34 -13.90 -47.28
C VAL A 806 50.96 -14.24 -47.79
N VAL A 807 50.82 -15.44 -48.37
CA VAL A 807 49.57 -15.96 -48.92
C VAL A 807 48.95 -16.95 -47.94
N LEU A 808 47.67 -16.74 -47.62
CA LEU A 808 46.85 -17.56 -46.73
C LEU A 808 45.76 -18.24 -47.56
N ALA A 809 45.95 -19.50 -47.93
CA ALA A 809 45.00 -20.27 -48.73
C ALA A 809 44.23 -21.27 -47.87
N GLY A 810 42.91 -21.37 -48.05
CA GLY A 810 42.14 -22.48 -47.48
C GLY A 810 42.56 -23.81 -48.11
N ALA A 811 42.36 -24.94 -47.43
CA ALA A 811 42.66 -26.25 -48.03
C ALA A 811 41.81 -26.56 -49.28
N ASP A 812 40.67 -25.87 -49.44
CA ASP A 812 39.78 -25.91 -50.61
C ASP A 812 40.20 -24.94 -51.73
N ALA A 813 41.29 -24.20 -51.58
CA ALA A 813 41.79 -23.30 -52.63
C ALA A 813 42.35 -24.11 -53.81
N GLY A 814 41.65 -24.08 -54.95
CA GLY A 814 42.11 -24.62 -56.23
C GLY A 814 42.74 -23.56 -57.15
N GLU A 815 43.04 -23.95 -58.39
CA GLU A 815 43.67 -23.09 -59.41
C GLU A 815 43.04 -21.70 -59.57
N PRO A 816 41.70 -21.52 -59.54
CA PRO A 816 41.11 -20.18 -59.69
C PRO A 816 41.49 -19.20 -58.57
N VAL A 817 41.68 -19.69 -57.34
CA VAL A 817 42.09 -18.86 -56.20
C VAL A 817 43.55 -18.43 -56.34
N LEU A 818 44.42 -19.34 -56.81
CA LEU A 818 45.82 -19.06 -57.05
C LEU A 818 46.00 -18.09 -58.24
N ALA A 819 45.27 -18.29 -59.33
CA ALA A 819 45.27 -17.36 -60.47
C ALA A 819 44.87 -15.95 -60.04
N ARG A 820 43.82 -15.82 -59.21
CA ARG A 820 43.41 -14.53 -58.63
C ARG A 820 44.51 -13.93 -57.75
N PHE A 821 45.21 -14.73 -56.94
CA PHE A 821 46.31 -14.20 -56.14
C PHE A 821 47.46 -13.71 -57.01
N THR A 822 47.84 -14.44 -58.06
CA THR A 822 48.87 -13.99 -59.00
C THR A 822 48.51 -12.65 -59.64
N GLU A 823 47.26 -12.49 -60.08
CA GLU A 823 46.73 -11.23 -60.62
C GLU A 823 46.77 -10.11 -59.57
N GLU A 824 46.16 -10.31 -58.40
CA GLU A 824 46.08 -9.31 -57.33
C GLU A 824 47.47 -8.90 -56.81
N ILE A 825 48.40 -9.85 -56.66
CA ILE A 825 49.76 -9.57 -56.21
C ILE A 825 50.49 -8.75 -57.26
N THR A 826 50.40 -9.14 -58.54
CA THR A 826 51.07 -8.41 -59.63
C THR A 826 50.53 -6.99 -59.79
N GLU A 827 49.21 -6.79 -59.61
CA GLU A 827 48.57 -5.49 -59.76
C GLU A 827 48.76 -4.58 -58.53
N HIS A 828 48.61 -5.10 -57.31
CA HIS A 828 48.49 -4.28 -56.11
C HIS A 828 49.75 -4.25 -55.22
N LEU A 829 50.71 -5.17 -55.38
CA LEU A 829 51.89 -5.20 -54.52
C LEU A 829 52.74 -3.93 -54.64
N GLY A 830 53.00 -3.45 -55.86
CA GLY A 830 53.81 -2.25 -56.10
C GLY A 830 53.26 -1.00 -55.42
N PRO A 831 52.01 -0.58 -55.75
CA PRO A 831 51.37 0.56 -55.09
C PRO A 831 51.19 0.36 -53.57
N GLY A 832 50.89 -0.87 -53.14
CA GLY A 832 50.74 -1.23 -51.73
C GLY A 832 52.04 -1.07 -50.95
N LEU A 833 53.17 -1.54 -51.49
CA LEU A 833 54.49 -1.40 -50.88
C LEU A 833 54.92 0.07 -50.80
N ALA A 834 54.71 0.86 -51.85
CA ALA A 834 55.02 2.29 -51.84
C ALA A 834 54.25 3.03 -50.74
N THR A 835 52.95 2.73 -50.59
CA THR A 835 52.10 3.32 -49.54
C THR A 835 52.53 2.88 -48.14
N LEU A 836 52.81 1.58 -47.96
CA LEU A 836 53.27 1.03 -46.69
C LEU A 836 54.60 1.65 -46.24
N ARG A 837 55.54 1.87 -47.16
CA ARG A 837 56.82 2.53 -46.88
C ARG A 837 56.65 4.00 -46.49
N ALA A 838 55.74 4.71 -47.16
CA ALA A 838 55.39 6.08 -46.79
C ALA A 838 54.78 6.15 -45.38
N GLN A 839 53.88 5.22 -45.03
CA GLN A 839 53.30 5.12 -43.68
C GLN A 839 54.33 4.76 -42.61
N ALA A 840 55.32 3.93 -42.96
CA ALA A 840 56.43 3.56 -42.08
C ALA A 840 57.51 4.65 -41.94
N GLY A 841 57.38 5.78 -42.65
CA GLY A 841 58.34 6.89 -42.58
C GLY A 841 59.67 6.65 -43.32
N ALA A 842 59.73 5.66 -44.23
CA ALA A 842 60.93 5.37 -45.03
C ALA A 842 61.07 6.31 -46.24
N ALA A 843 62.29 6.70 -46.61
CA ALA A 843 62.55 7.63 -47.73
C ALA A 843 62.09 7.06 -49.09
N ALA A 844 61.44 7.90 -49.91
CA ALA A 844 60.98 7.53 -51.24
C ALA A 844 62.17 7.16 -52.17
N ALA A 845 62.05 6.07 -52.93
CA ALA A 845 63.03 5.72 -53.97
C ALA A 845 62.91 6.72 -55.13
N GLY A 846 63.96 7.49 -55.41
CA GLY A 846 63.96 8.51 -56.46
C GLY A 846 64.04 7.90 -57.87
N PRO A 847 63.35 8.46 -58.88
CA PRO A 847 63.63 8.15 -60.28
C PRO A 847 65.00 8.69 -60.69
N ALA A 848 65.75 7.90 -61.47
CA ALA A 848 67.02 8.32 -62.05
C ALA A 848 66.81 9.41 -63.13
N GLY A 849 67.64 10.46 -63.07
CA GLY A 849 67.80 11.45 -64.15
C GLY A 849 67.16 12.81 -63.87
N ALA A 850 67.97 13.78 -63.42
CA ALA A 850 67.60 15.19 -63.30
C ALA A 850 67.86 15.91 -64.63
N ASP A 851 66.86 16.66 -65.14
CA ASP A 851 67.04 17.61 -66.24
C ASP A 851 67.10 19.06 -65.67
N PRO A 852 68.19 19.84 -65.89
CA PRO A 852 68.48 21.08 -65.18
C PRO A 852 68.22 22.33 -66.03
N PHE A 853 66.95 22.60 -66.37
CA PHE A 853 66.54 23.89 -66.93
C PHE A 853 65.25 24.43 -66.30
N GLY A 854 65.43 25.18 -65.21
CA GLY A 854 65.20 26.62 -65.26
C GLY A 854 63.76 27.16 -65.32
N SER A 855 63.39 27.74 -64.19
CA SER A 855 62.60 28.97 -64.00
C SER A 855 61.06 28.89 -63.83
N GLY A 856 60.62 29.19 -62.59
CA GLY A 856 60.09 30.52 -62.30
C GLY A 856 58.58 30.69 -62.30
N GLY A 857 57.96 30.60 -61.11
CA GLY A 857 56.61 31.11 -60.86
C GLY A 857 56.29 31.16 -59.36
N ARG A 858 56.48 32.33 -58.73
CA ARG A 858 56.11 32.64 -57.34
C ARG A 858 54.59 32.55 -57.14
N GLY A 859 54.17 31.94 -56.04
CA GLY A 859 52.83 32.13 -55.47
C GLY A 859 52.70 33.45 -54.70
N PRO A 860 51.52 34.10 -54.69
CA PRO A 860 51.12 35.07 -53.67
C PRO A 860 50.39 34.31 -52.54
N GLY A 861 50.48 34.63 -51.26
CA GLY A 861 50.82 35.88 -50.59
C GLY A 861 49.80 36.04 -49.45
N ALA A 862 50.25 35.98 -48.20
CA ALA A 862 49.42 36.25 -47.02
C ALA A 862 49.29 37.77 -46.81
N ASP A 863 48.07 38.25 -46.57
CA ASP A 863 47.77 39.64 -46.21
C ASP A 863 47.88 39.86 -44.69
N PRO A 864 48.72 40.80 -44.20
CA PRO A 864 49.04 40.98 -42.78
C PRO A 864 48.11 41.92 -41.99
N PHE A 865 46.86 42.16 -42.40
CA PHE A 865 45.89 42.95 -41.61
C PHE A 865 44.58 42.22 -41.23
N GLY A 866 44.53 40.89 -41.31
CA GLY A 866 43.42 40.09 -40.78
C GLY A 866 43.60 39.73 -39.30
N ALA A 867 42.67 40.15 -38.44
CA ALA A 867 42.66 39.79 -37.02
C ALA A 867 42.60 38.26 -36.80
N PRO A 868 43.24 37.71 -35.75
CA PRO A 868 43.50 36.29 -35.62
C PRO A 868 42.22 35.47 -35.37
N VAL A 869 41.99 34.49 -36.23
CA VAL A 869 40.98 33.44 -36.07
C VAL A 869 41.57 32.35 -35.16
N PRO A 870 40.94 32.02 -34.01
CA PRO A 870 41.36 30.89 -33.20
C PRO A 870 40.96 29.55 -33.86
N PRO A 871 41.72 28.46 -33.63
CA PRO A 871 41.49 27.16 -34.28
C PRO A 871 40.13 26.55 -33.88
N PRO A 872 39.49 25.75 -34.76
CA PRO A 872 38.18 25.17 -34.51
C PRO A 872 38.22 24.13 -33.39
N ALA A 873 37.36 24.31 -32.38
CA ALA A 873 37.02 23.29 -31.41
C ALA A 873 36.05 22.26 -32.04
N PRO A 874 36.09 20.98 -31.62
CA PRO A 874 35.26 19.94 -32.22
C PRO A 874 33.78 20.14 -31.85
N GLY A 875 32.91 20.23 -32.86
CA GLY A 875 31.46 20.10 -32.68
C GLY A 875 30.68 21.39 -32.91
N ALA A 876 30.20 21.57 -34.15
CA ALA A 876 28.88 22.13 -34.44
C ALA A 876 28.57 21.95 -35.95
N PHE A 877 27.84 20.88 -36.29
CA PHE A 877 26.97 20.92 -37.46
C PHE A 877 25.64 21.55 -37.03
N GLY A 878 25.28 22.66 -37.67
CA GLY A 878 23.95 23.24 -37.62
C GLY A 878 22.90 22.40 -38.36
N PRO A 879 21.62 22.81 -38.34
CA PRO A 879 20.47 21.93 -38.09
C PRO A 879 19.80 21.37 -39.35
N PRO A 880 18.86 20.41 -39.15
CA PRO A 880 17.49 20.73 -39.57
C PRO A 880 16.40 20.28 -38.58
N ARG A 881 15.47 21.22 -38.33
CA ARG A 881 14.02 21.14 -37.99
C ARG A 881 13.49 20.19 -36.89
N PRO A 882 12.40 20.63 -36.20
CA PRO A 882 11.95 20.05 -34.93
C PRO A 882 10.87 18.98 -35.11
N GLY A 883 11.11 17.81 -34.54
CA GLY A 883 10.09 16.82 -34.19
C GLY A 883 10.29 16.43 -32.73
N GLY A 884 9.55 17.07 -31.82
CA GLY A 884 9.63 16.83 -30.39
C GLY A 884 8.29 16.37 -29.85
N ALA A 885 8.15 15.06 -29.63
CA ALA A 885 7.26 14.51 -28.62
C ALA A 885 8.10 14.26 -27.37
N GLY A 886 7.81 14.96 -26.28
CA GLY A 886 8.41 14.74 -24.97
C GLY A 886 7.42 14.01 -24.05
N PRO A 887 7.81 12.87 -23.44
CA PRO A 887 7.09 12.24 -22.35
C PRO A 887 7.35 12.94 -20.99
N VAL A 888 6.30 12.84 -20.18
CA VAL A 888 6.06 13.23 -18.79
C VAL A 888 7.14 12.88 -17.75
N ASN A 889 7.31 13.81 -16.80
CA ASN A 889 8.02 13.65 -15.52
C ASN A 889 6.96 13.50 -14.39
N PRO A 890 6.96 12.41 -13.60
CA PRO A 890 6.11 12.28 -12.42
C PRO A 890 6.80 12.91 -11.21
N TYR A 891 6.03 13.45 -10.25
CA TYR A 891 6.47 14.10 -9.01
C TYR A 891 6.76 15.62 -9.09
N GLY A 892 5.68 16.39 -9.05
CA GLY A 892 5.66 17.82 -8.66
C GLY A 892 4.29 18.15 -8.03
N PRO A 893 4.23 19.04 -7.01
CA PRO A 893 3.03 19.28 -6.19
C PRO A 893 1.95 20.12 -6.92
N PRO A 894 0.66 20.01 -6.56
CA PRO A 894 -0.40 20.74 -7.26
C PRO A 894 -0.44 22.21 -6.83
N ALA A 895 -0.19 23.12 -7.79
CA ALA A 895 -0.40 24.55 -7.65
C ALA A 895 -1.80 24.95 -8.16
N ALA A 896 -2.38 25.93 -7.46
CA ALA A 896 -3.71 26.47 -7.62
C ALA A 896 -4.05 27.00 -9.03
N SER A 897 -5.33 26.93 -9.38
CA SER A 897 -5.92 27.49 -10.59
C SER A 897 -5.77 29.03 -10.65
N PRO A 898 -5.37 29.63 -11.78
CA PRO A 898 -5.42 31.07 -11.97
C PRO A 898 -6.75 31.53 -12.58
N ALA A 899 -7.30 32.57 -11.95
CA ALA A 899 -8.38 33.41 -12.46
C ALA A 899 -7.95 34.20 -13.71
N GLY A 900 -8.93 34.51 -14.56
CA GLY A 900 -8.78 35.25 -15.82
C GLY A 900 -8.50 36.75 -15.65
N PRO A 901 -8.24 37.46 -16.77
CA PRO A 901 -7.68 38.80 -16.76
C PRO A 901 -8.73 39.90 -16.61
N THR A 902 -8.25 41.01 -16.05
CA THR A 902 -8.93 42.25 -15.73
C THR A 902 -9.23 43.13 -16.95
N ALA A 903 -10.42 43.72 -16.98
CA ALA A 903 -10.70 44.99 -17.66
C ALA A 903 -11.72 45.78 -16.82
N ALA A 904 -11.42 47.05 -16.55
CA ALA A 904 -12.22 48.00 -15.77
C ALA A 904 -12.97 48.98 -16.70
N PRO A 905 -13.69 50.01 -16.21
CA PRO A 905 -14.98 49.93 -15.51
C PRO A 905 -16.05 50.90 -16.11
N THR A 906 -17.36 50.61 -15.99
CA THR A 906 -18.43 51.64 -16.03
C THR A 906 -19.71 51.17 -15.32
N ASP A 907 -20.34 52.13 -14.64
CA ASP A 907 -21.50 52.09 -13.72
C ASP A 907 -22.88 51.69 -14.34
N PRO A 908 -23.94 51.51 -13.49
CA PRO A 908 -25.14 50.72 -13.79
C PRO A 908 -26.39 51.56 -14.15
N ALA A 909 -27.30 50.98 -14.95
CA ALA A 909 -28.73 51.29 -14.89
C ALA A 909 -29.62 50.23 -15.59
N GLN A 910 -30.61 49.75 -14.81
CA GLN A 910 -32.03 49.53 -15.13
C GLN A 910 -32.53 48.46 -16.16
N SER A 911 -33.52 47.71 -15.66
CA SER A 911 -34.79 47.26 -16.28
C SER A 911 -34.93 45.90 -17.01
N ASN A 912 -35.79 45.06 -16.41
CA ASN A 912 -36.67 43.95 -16.87
C ASN A 912 -37.25 44.04 -18.31
N PRO A 913 -38.06 43.08 -18.84
CA PRO A 913 -38.12 41.58 -18.73
C PRO A 913 -38.30 40.86 -20.11
N GLN A 914 -38.38 39.50 -20.12
CA GLN A 914 -38.94 38.46 -21.07
C GLN A 914 -39.54 38.86 -22.46
N PRO A 915 -39.73 37.96 -23.50
CA PRO A 915 -39.99 36.50 -23.45
C PRO A 915 -39.43 35.59 -24.62
N ASN A 916 -39.74 34.29 -24.50
CA ASN A 916 -39.66 33.12 -25.42
C ASN A 916 -40.08 33.40 -26.91
N PRO A 917 -39.79 32.54 -27.94
CA PRO A 917 -40.36 31.18 -28.03
C PRO A 917 -39.57 30.07 -28.79
N GLN A 918 -40.00 28.84 -28.52
CA GLN A 918 -39.83 27.56 -29.25
C GLN A 918 -40.18 27.64 -30.76
N PRO A 919 -39.70 26.69 -31.59
CA PRO A 919 -40.55 25.53 -31.97
C PRO A 919 -39.80 24.17 -32.15
N GLY A 920 -40.48 23.05 -31.91
CA GLY A 920 -40.07 21.68 -32.33
C GLY A 920 -40.65 21.31 -33.72
N PRO A 921 -40.99 20.04 -34.03
CA PRO A 921 -40.39 18.74 -33.70
C PRO A 921 -40.24 17.81 -34.95
N ALA A 922 -39.81 16.54 -34.75
CA ALA A 922 -40.20 15.30 -35.46
C ALA A 922 -39.06 14.45 -36.07
N GLY A 923 -39.11 13.13 -35.84
CA GLY A 923 -38.62 12.10 -36.78
C GLY A 923 -37.79 10.94 -36.21
N GLN A 924 -38.45 9.86 -35.77
CA GLN A 924 -37.96 8.46 -35.87
C GLN A 924 -38.75 7.80 -37.03
N PRO A 925 -38.24 6.77 -37.77
CA PRO A 925 -37.89 5.44 -37.21
C PRO A 925 -36.77 4.66 -37.97
N GLY A 926 -36.33 3.49 -37.45
CA GLY A 926 -35.70 2.45 -38.28
C GLY A 926 -34.70 1.49 -37.62
N GLN A 927 -35.09 0.21 -37.56
CA GLN A 927 -34.44 -1.02 -37.04
C GLN A 927 -33.06 -1.43 -37.61
N ALA A 928 -32.27 -2.13 -36.77
CA ALA A 928 -31.52 -3.40 -36.98
C ALA A 928 -30.36 -3.43 -35.95
N GLY A 929 -30.13 -4.41 -35.07
CA GLY A 929 -30.32 -5.85 -35.12
C GLY A 929 -28.93 -6.50 -35.20
N THR A 930 -28.38 -6.97 -34.07
CA THR A 930 -27.61 -8.24 -33.89
C THR A 930 -27.05 -8.36 -32.48
N ASP A 931 -27.42 -9.47 -31.85
CA ASP A 931 -26.88 -10.06 -30.63
C ASP A 931 -25.38 -10.36 -30.71
N PHE A 932 -24.69 -10.32 -29.57
CA PHE A 932 -23.51 -11.16 -29.33
C PHE A 932 -23.55 -11.70 -27.89
N ASN A 933 -23.75 -13.02 -27.80
CA ASN A 933 -23.76 -13.83 -26.57
C ASN A 933 -22.32 -14.31 -26.28
N PRO A 934 -21.88 -14.41 -25.00
CA PRO A 934 -20.55 -14.83 -24.60
C PRO A 934 -20.46 -16.37 -24.49
N PHE A 935 -19.25 -16.88 -24.19
CA PHE A 935 -18.82 -18.29 -24.05
C PHE A 935 -18.22 -18.95 -25.30
N GLN A 936 -16.90 -18.80 -25.47
CA GLN A 936 -16.03 -19.89 -25.93
C GLN A 936 -14.65 -19.81 -25.26
N ARG A 937 -14.38 -20.86 -24.47
CA ARG A 937 -13.15 -21.29 -23.76
C ARG A 937 -12.89 -20.74 -22.37
#